data_AF-A0A0G0PXE0-F1
#
_entry.id   AF-A0A0G0PXE0-F1
#
_cell.length_a   1.000
_cell.length_b   1.000
_cell.length_c   1.000
_cell.angle_alpha   90.00
_cell.angle_beta   90.00
_cell.angle_gamma   90.00
#
_symmetry.space_group_name_H-M   'P 1'
#
loop_
_entity.id
_entity.type
_entity.pdbx_description
1 polymer ?
#
loop_
_entity_poly.entity_id
_entity_poly.type
_entity_poly.pdbx_seq_one_letter_code
_entity_poly.pdbx_strand_id
1 'polypeptide(L)'
;MRLKSSGLSESEAKLRLKKFGLNKLPEVAPPSDLSILISQFKSPLIYILLFAGIVTLMLRDYTDATVISFAVVINTVLGFFQERRASKALLALKALIHPIAVVVRDGERMKIEVESIVPDDVCILNTGDKIPADGKILSANHLFISEAILTGESVPVGKEKNDKAFMGTVVTAGNGILLVETTGEETEIGKIALQVQEPYEDTPLKRQLVNFSRQLTILVFSLTAFVFIVGLVSGRELLEIFTTSVALAVSSIPEGLLVGLTVVLAIGMQKILKQKGLVRNLVSAETLGGVTTICIDKTGTLTEGKMRVVEVLGDKVEIAKQALIANDLDDPLVIALWEWANKHLTTKDMKGVGVDEYLDKHERVDSIPFTSKERFFASLNIVSPGRKVLFVNGAPEFLLEWTKLSEIKRQKIRVEIDRLTGEGKRLVGMAKRVVSKKRDGITPDAVKRDLEWVGLVAFTDPIRLGVKDALEKVKSARVKLIVITGDYAQTAVSVLKNLNIHIDEDNVILGSELETIPISTLRRKLQTTDALLFARTTPSQKLKIVRALKENKEVIAMMGDGVNDAPALKHADIGIVVGDASDVAKESADLVLLDSSFATIVSAIEEGRGIFENIRKIVLYLMSDAFEEIVAVIGGILLGLPLPVTAAQILWINLVSDGFPHLALTIDPRSSEIMQASPRNSQEPLVASWMKKLILIVSLWGGTTGLVLFIYFYRTTGNIILAQSVAFATLGINSLIFVFSVRTLRQPVWKQNPFENKWLNIAVLGGILMQIFPFVFPTTREFLGLYPLRVGSWIVIFAAGVFVFIMIEFMKYIFRVIILILSFVLIKAADMVVVSLRRISKVTHTGVFALSAVLLALGTSLPELFVAITSALEGSPTLSFGNVLGANIANISLVAGLSAFFAGKVYVQGGFLKKDVIIALIAGVLPLFLVLDKTLSRVDGMILLSVYGAYSSSLFRKRFMQIAKEQQEETSFIYRLTRRFNHIDSAKSKEIGRLFIGVALLLGSADAIVRVAQQLALLANIPVLLVGLIVISIGTTLPEVAFSFRAIEDHEPTMFFGNLLGSIIANSTLVLGVATVITPIRIVALEEYTEAAMSFILIFLTFWFFIKSKGRLDRWEAGLLLVLYLIFVIVEFV
;
A
#
# COMPACT_ATOMS: atom_id res chain seq x y z
N MET A 1 -0.61 -6.42 -50.38
CA MET A 1 -1.71 -6.10 -51.32
C MET A 1 -1.49 -4.71 -51.93
N ARG A 2 -1.35 -4.60 -53.25
CA ARG A 2 -1.36 -3.30 -53.97
C ARG A 2 -2.82 -2.93 -54.28
N LEU A 3 -3.29 -1.78 -53.79
CA LEU A 3 -4.63 -1.23 -54.05
C LEU A 3 -4.72 -0.67 -55.48
N LYS A 4 -5.89 -0.80 -56.12
CA LYS A 4 -6.21 -0.18 -57.44
C LYS A 4 -6.98 1.15 -57.32
N SER A 5 -7.43 1.56 -56.14
CA SER A 5 -8.18 2.82 -55.91
C SER A 5 -7.31 3.84 -55.17
N SER A 6 -7.38 5.10 -55.61
CA SER A 6 -6.65 6.24 -55.03
C SER A 6 -7.28 6.81 -53.75
N GLY A 7 -8.41 6.25 -53.28
CA GLY A 7 -9.16 6.82 -52.16
C GLY A 7 -9.78 8.19 -52.47
N LEU A 8 -10.25 8.89 -51.43
CA LEU A 8 -10.74 10.27 -51.52
C LEU A 8 -9.58 11.26 -51.60
N SER A 9 -9.83 12.46 -52.15
CA SER A 9 -8.88 13.58 -52.01
C SER A 9 -9.07 14.28 -50.68
N GLU A 10 -8.00 14.84 -50.11
CA GLU A 10 -8.06 15.58 -48.84
C GLU A 10 -9.02 16.80 -48.91
N SER A 11 -9.17 17.39 -50.09
CA SER A 11 -10.12 18.48 -50.36
C SER A 11 -11.57 18.03 -50.22
N GLU A 12 -11.89 16.89 -50.81
CA GLU A 12 -13.23 16.29 -50.80
C GLU A 12 -13.61 15.80 -49.40
N ALA A 13 -12.65 15.21 -48.67
CA ALA A 13 -12.84 14.77 -47.30
C ALA A 13 -13.24 15.94 -46.38
N LYS A 14 -12.58 17.10 -46.49
CA LYS A 14 -12.93 18.31 -45.71
C LYS A 14 -14.32 18.86 -46.05
N LEU A 15 -14.72 18.77 -47.31
CA LEU A 15 -16.04 19.23 -47.77
C LEU A 15 -17.16 18.35 -47.20
N ARG A 16 -16.92 17.04 -47.17
CA ARG A 16 -17.84 16.05 -46.59
C ARG A 16 -17.90 16.13 -45.07
N LEU A 17 -16.78 16.40 -44.40
CA LEU A 17 -16.75 16.60 -42.94
C LEU A 17 -17.66 17.76 -42.52
N LYS A 18 -17.70 18.85 -43.31
CA LYS A 18 -18.64 19.96 -43.09
C LYS A 18 -20.10 19.58 -43.31
N LYS A 19 -20.38 18.61 -44.20
CA LYS A 19 -21.72 18.17 -44.56
C LYS A 19 -22.29 17.14 -43.57
N PHE A 20 -21.50 16.15 -43.21
CA PHE A 20 -21.92 15.00 -42.39
C PHE A 20 -21.56 15.15 -40.90
N GLY A 21 -20.72 16.13 -40.55
CA GLY A 21 -20.25 16.32 -39.18
C GLY A 21 -19.12 15.36 -38.80
N LEU A 22 -18.72 15.41 -37.53
CA LEU A 22 -17.69 14.52 -36.99
C LEU A 22 -18.24 13.11 -36.80
N ASN A 23 -17.42 12.09 -37.05
CA ASN A 23 -17.73 10.70 -36.75
C ASN A 23 -17.61 10.43 -35.23
N LYS A 24 -18.56 10.97 -34.46
CA LYS A 24 -18.60 10.91 -33.00
C LYS A 24 -19.94 10.37 -32.52
N LEU A 25 -19.91 9.50 -31.50
CA LEU A 25 -21.10 8.98 -30.85
C LEU A 25 -21.76 10.06 -29.98
N PRO A 26 -23.10 10.04 -29.82
CA PRO A 26 -23.81 11.03 -29.02
C PRO A 26 -23.46 10.87 -27.53
N GLU A 27 -22.82 11.89 -26.95
CA GLU A 27 -22.49 11.96 -25.52
C GLU A 27 -23.44 12.92 -24.78
N VAL A 28 -23.72 12.65 -23.50
CA VAL A 28 -24.46 13.60 -22.64
C VAL A 28 -23.68 14.90 -22.53
N ALA A 29 -24.33 16.01 -22.84
CA ALA A 29 -23.71 17.33 -22.73
C ALA A 29 -23.23 17.59 -21.29
N PRO A 30 -22.06 18.22 -21.11
CA PRO A 30 -21.58 18.59 -19.78
C PRO A 30 -22.58 19.53 -19.09
N PRO A 31 -22.65 19.51 -17.74
CA PRO A 31 -23.60 20.35 -17.01
C PRO A 31 -23.37 21.83 -17.32
N SER A 32 -24.46 22.56 -17.57
CA SER A 32 -24.40 24.00 -17.82
C SER A 32 -24.05 24.77 -16.55
N ASP A 33 -23.47 25.96 -16.69
CA ASP A 33 -23.16 26.83 -15.55
C ASP A 33 -24.41 27.10 -14.68
N LEU A 34 -25.59 27.25 -15.30
CA LEU A 34 -26.86 27.41 -14.57
C LEU A 34 -27.25 26.14 -13.78
N SER A 35 -27.05 24.97 -14.36
CA SER A 35 -27.29 23.69 -13.70
C SER A 35 -26.40 23.52 -12.46
N ILE A 36 -25.12 23.87 -12.56
CA ILE A 36 -24.15 23.83 -11.46
C ILE A 36 -24.52 24.82 -10.35
N LEU A 37 -25.05 25.99 -10.70
CA LEU A 37 -25.51 26.97 -9.71
C LEU A 37 -26.74 26.47 -8.95
N ILE A 38 -27.76 25.96 -9.67
CA ILE A 38 -28.98 25.41 -9.06
C ILE A 38 -28.67 24.18 -8.20
N SER A 39 -27.68 23.37 -8.57
CA SER A 39 -27.31 22.19 -7.79
C SER A 39 -26.75 22.54 -6.40
N GLN A 40 -26.15 23.72 -6.22
CA GLN A 40 -25.70 24.16 -4.89
C GLN A 40 -26.88 24.22 -3.91
N PHE A 41 -28.03 24.77 -4.34
CA PHE A 41 -29.23 24.87 -3.50
C PHE A 41 -29.87 23.52 -3.15
N LYS A 42 -29.49 22.41 -3.79
CA LYS A 42 -30.03 21.08 -3.47
C LYS A 42 -29.43 20.46 -2.21
N SER A 43 -28.42 21.10 -1.61
CA SER A 43 -27.81 20.64 -0.35
C SER A 43 -28.83 20.73 0.80
N PRO A 44 -29.08 19.64 1.55
CA PRO A 44 -29.96 19.67 2.73
C PRO A 44 -29.58 20.72 3.78
N LEU A 45 -28.31 21.10 3.85
CA LEU A 45 -27.79 22.09 4.80
C LEU A 45 -28.18 23.52 4.44
N ILE A 46 -28.21 23.83 3.15
CA ILE A 46 -28.68 25.14 2.68
C ILE A 46 -30.15 25.31 3.04
N TYR A 47 -30.97 24.25 2.95
CA TYR A 47 -32.36 24.31 3.42
C TYR A 47 -32.47 24.56 4.93
N ILE A 48 -31.61 23.95 5.75
CA ILE A 48 -31.58 24.17 7.20
C ILE A 48 -31.16 25.61 7.52
N LEU A 49 -30.15 26.15 6.84
CA LEU A 49 -29.70 27.54 7.00
C LEU A 49 -30.74 28.55 6.55
N LEU A 50 -31.38 28.31 5.40
CA LEU A 50 -32.47 29.16 4.93
C LEU A 50 -33.64 29.14 5.92
N PHE A 51 -33.99 27.97 6.46
CA PHE A 51 -35.01 27.85 7.49
C PHE A 51 -34.62 28.62 8.77
N ALA A 52 -33.39 28.46 9.27
CA ALA A 52 -32.90 29.19 10.43
C ALA A 52 -32.87 30.70 10.19
N GLY A 53 -32.40 31.15 9.03
CA GLY A 53 -32.41 32.57 8.64
C GLY A 53 -33.82 33.15 8.60
N ILE A 54 -34.81 32.40 8.10
CA ILE A 54 -36.23 32.80 8.11
C ILE A 54 -36.75 32.89 9.55
N VAL A 55 -36.49 31.89 10.40
CA VAL A 55 -36.92 31.87 11.80
C VAL A 55 -36.32 33.06 12.56
N THR A 56 -35.02 33.32 12.41
CA THR A 56 -34.31 34.46 13.01
C THR A 56 -34.88 35.81 12.52
N LEU A 57 -35.20 35.92 11.23
CA LEU A 57 -35.84 37.11 10.66
C LEU A 57 -37.24 37.35 11.23
N MET A 58 -38.05 36.30 11.40
CA MET A 58 -39.38 36.40 12.03
C MET A 58 -39.31 36.87 13.47
N LEU A 59 -38.21 36.57 14.17
CA LEU A 59 -37.93 36.98 15.54
C LEU A 59 -37.34 38.40 15.63
N ARG A 60 -37.23 39.10 14.49
CA ARG A 60 -36.70 40.48 14.36
C ARG A 60 -35.22 40.63 14.77
N ASP A 61 -34.47 39.54 14.77
CA ASP A 61 -33.01 39.62 14.88
C ASP A 61 -32.40 39.81 13.48
N TYR A 62 -32.40 41.07 13.03
CA TYR A 62 -31.94 41.42 11.70
C TYR A 62 -30.43 41.17 11.51
N THR A 63 -29.65 41.19 12.59
CA THR A 63 -28.20 41.02 12.53
C THR A 63 -27.86 39.58 12.16
N ASP A 64 -28.35 38.62 12.96
CA ASP A 64 -28.08 37.20 12.75
C ASP A 64 -28.74 36.67 11.47
N ALA A 65 -29.95 37.14 11.14
CA ALA A 65 -30.63 36.78 9.89
C ALA A 65 -29.82 37.24 8.65
N THR A 66 -29.24 38.45 8.70
CA THR A 66 -28.41 38.97 7.62
C THR A 66 -27.11 38.18 7.51
N VAL A 67 -26.47 37.82 8.62
CA VAL A 67 -25.24 37.02 8.63
C VAL A 67 -25.48 35.63 8.03
N ILE A 68 -26.52 34.93 8.46
CA ILE A 68 -26.87 33.60 7.94
C ILE A 68 -27.14 33.69 6.43
N SER A 69 -27.92 34.68 6.00
CA SER A 69 -28.23 34.88 4.58
C SER A 69 -26.97 35.18 3.74
N PHE A 70 -26.06 36.00 4.26
CA PHE A 70 -24.80 36.33 3.60
C PHE A 70 -23.87 35.11 3.50
N ALA A 71 -23.77 34.31 4.56
CA ALA A 71 -23.00 33.07 4.57
C ALA A 71 -23.53 32.08 3.52
N VAL A 72 -24.84 31.89 3.42
CA VAL A 72 -25.46 31.04 2.40
C VAL A 72 -25.10 31.52 0.99
N VAL A 73 -25.20 32.83 0.72
CA VAL A 73 -24.85 33.40 -0.59
C VAL A 73 -23.38 33.19 -0.92
N ILE A 74 -22.47 33.49 0.01
CA ILE A 74 -21.02 33.30 -0.19
C ILE A 74 -20.70 31.83 -0.45
N ASN A 75 -21.20 30.90 0.39
CA ASN A 75 -20.93 29.47 0.22
C ASN A 75 -21.49 28.96 -1.12
N THR A 76 -22.67 29.41 -1.52
CA THR A 76 -23.26 29.06 -2.83
C THR A 76 -22.39 29.55 -3.99
N VAL A 77 -21.90 30.79 -3.93
CA VAL A 77 -21.05 31.38 -4.98
C VAL A 77 -19.69 30.70 -5.03
N LEU A 78 -19.04 30.49 -3.89
CA LEU A 78 -17.77 29.79 -3.80
C LEU A 78 -17.91 28.35 -4.29
N GLY A 79 -18.95 27.63 -3.84
CA GLY A 79 -19.27 26.28 -4.29
C GLY A 79 -19.49 26.19 -5.80
N PHE A 80 -20.22 27.15 -6.40
CA PHE A 80 -20.37 27.24 -7.86
C PHE A 80 -19.01 27.39 -8.58
N PHE A 81 -18.15 28.32 -8.14
CA PHE A 81 -16.84 28.52 -8.77
C PHE A 81 -15.92 27.31 -8.61
N GLN A 82 -15.96 26.69 -7.43
CA GLN A 82 -15.21 25.49 -7.08
C GLN A 82 -15.62 24.30 -7.97
N GLU A 83 -16.92 23.99 -8.03
CA GLU A 83 -17.47 22.90 -8.82
C GLU A 83 -17.24 23.11 -10.33
N ARG A 84 -17.41 24.35 -10.81
CA ARG A 84 -17.14 24.69 -12.22
C ARG A 84 -15.69 24.47 -12.60
N ARG A 85 -14.74 24.86 -11.76
CA ARG A 85 -13.30 24.62 -12.01
C ARG A 85 -12.97 23.13 -12.02
N ALA A 86 -13.51 22.39 -11.05
CA ALA A 86 -13.33 20.96 -10.95
C ALA A 86 -13.88 20.23 -12.19
N SER A 87 -15.11 20.55 -12.60
CA SER A 87 -15.77 19.98 -13.79
C SER A 87 -15.00 20.28 -15.09
N LYS A 88 -14.55 21.53 -15.29
CA LYS A 88 -13.74 21.90 -16.48
C LYS A 88 -12.41 21.16 -16.54
N ALA A 89 -11.72 21.00 -15.40
CA ALA A 89 -10.45 20.29 -15.34
C ALA A 89 -10.61 18.81 -15.75
N LEU A 90 -11.70 18.17 -15.33
CA LEU A 90 -12.02 16.79 -15.69
C LEU A 90 -12.39 16.64 -17.18
N LEU A 91 -13.19 17.56 -17.72
CA LEU A 91 -13.58 17.55 -19.14
C LEU A 91 -12.38 17.73 -20.07
N ALA A 92 -11.45 18.62 -19.73
CA ALA A 92 -10.23 18.85 -20.51
C ALA A 92 -9.33 17.60 -20.57
N LEU A 93 -9.31 16.78 -19.52
CA LEU A 93 -8.56 15.52 -19.50
C LEU A 93 -9.22 14.44 -20.38
N LYS A 94 -10.57 14.39 -20.41
CA LYS A 94 -11.32 13.43 -21.25
C LYS A 94 -11.11 13.67 -22.75
N ALA A 95 -10.83 14.91 -23.17
CA ALA A 95 -10.66 15.31 -24.56
C ALA A 95 -9.31 14.93 -25.21
N LEU A 96 -8.39 14.27 -24.50
CA LEU A 96 -7.02 14.03 -24.97
C LEU A 96 -6.79 12.70 -25.70
N ILE A 97 -7.83 11.87 -25.86
CA ILE A 97 -7.75 10.58 -26.56
C ILE A 97 -8.62 10.63 -27.81
N HIS A 98 -7.99 10.83 -28.96
CA HIS A 98 -8.66 10.63 -30.25
C HIS A 98 -8.15 9.30 -30.85
N PRO A 99 -9.03 8.30 -31.03
CA PRO A 99 -8.65 7.06 -31.71
C PRO A 99 -8.24 7.36 -33.16
N ILE A 100 -7.31 6.57 -33.70
CA ILE A 100 -6.69 6.82 -35.01
C ILE A 100 -7.02 5.66 -35.93
N ALA A 101 -7.38 5.94 -37.18
CA ALA A 101 -7.54 4.94 -38.24
C ALA A 101 -6.51 5.14 -39.35
N VAL A 102 -6.19 4.06 -40.06
CA VAL A 102 -5.38 4.13 -41.28
C VAL A 102 -6.33 4.23 -42.47
N VAL A 103 -6.29 5.35 -43.17
CA VAL A 103 -7.08 5.59 -44.39
C VAL A 103 -6.19 5.73 -45.61
N VAL A 104 -6.78 5.55 -46.78
CA VAL A 104 -6.16 5.87 -48.07
C VAL A 104 -6.79 7.14 -48.63
N ARG A 105 -6.02 8.21 -48.71
CA ARG A 105 -6.40 9.47 -49.35
C ARG A 105 -5.27 9.92 -50.29
N ASP A 106 -5.63 10.50 -51.43
CA ASP A 106 -4.69 10.92 -52.47
C ASP A 106 -3.69 9.83 -52.90
N GLY A 107 -4.09 8.55 -52.81
CA GLY A 107 -3.28 7.38 -53.14
C GLY A 107 -2.28 6.95 -52.05
N GLU A 108 -2.17 7.69 -50.95
CA GLU A 108 -1.24 7.41 -49.85
C GLU A 108 -1.96 6.88 -48.62
N ARG A 109 -1.25 6.04 -47.84
CA ARG A 109 -1.74 5.57 -46.54
C ARG A 109 -1.41 6.61 -45.48
N MET A 110 -2.42 7.15 -44.83
CA MET A 110 -2.25 8.14 -43.76
C MET A 110 -3.02 7.73 -42.51
N LYS A 111 -2.45 8.10 -41.36
CA LYS A 111 -3.09 7.96 -40.05
C LYS A 111 -3.89 9.22 -39.77
N ILE A 112 -5.21 9.10 -39.60
CA ILE A 112 -6.10 10.22 -39.25
C ILE A 112 -6.92 9.88 -38.01
N GLU A 113 -7.41 10.91 -37.32
CA GLU A 113 -8.35 10.71 -36.21
C GLU A 113 -9.67 10.12 -36.73
N VAL A 114 -10.22 9.15 -36.00
CA VAL A 114 -11.49 8.48 -36.34
C VAL A 114 -12.64 9.47 -36.46
N GLU A 115 -12.62 10.55 -35.66
CA GLU A 115 -13.61 11.64 -35.71
C GLU A 115 -13.62 12.39 -37.06
N SER A 116 -12.50 12.36 -37.79
CA SER A 116 -12.33 13.01 -39.10
C SER A 116 -12.64 12.09 -40.29
N ILE A 117 -13.09 10.86 -40.03
CA ILE A 117 -13.54 9.93 -41.06
C ILE A 117 -14.90 10.37 -41.59
N VAL A 118 -15.06 10.30 -42.90
CA VAL A 118 -16.28 10.66 -43.60
C VAL A 118 -16.77 9.51 -44.49
N PRO A 119 -18.05 9.52 -44.91
CA PRO A 119 -18.53 8.59 -45.92
C PRO A 119 -17.65 8.59 -47.19
N ASP A 120 -17.47 7.40 -47.76
CA ASP A 120 -16.54 6.99 -48.84
C ASP A 120 -15.04 7.02 -48.52
N ASP A 121 -14.62 7.26 -47.26
CA ASP A 121 -13.23 6.98 -46.88
C ASP A 121 -12.92 5.48 -47.04
N VAL A 122 -11.69 5.17 -47.46
CA VAL A 122 -11.19 3.79 -47.58
C VAL A 122 -10.26 3.51 -46.41
N CYS A 123 -10.72 2.69 -45.46
CA CYS A 123 -9.99 2.33 -44.25
C CYS A 123 -9.28 0.98 -44.41
N ILE A 124 -8.06 0.88 -43.93
CA ILE A 124 -7.31 -0.39 -43.84
C ILE A 124 -7.57 -0.99 -42.46
N LEU A 125 -7.95 -2.27 -42.46
CA LEU A 125 -8.26 -3.02 -41.25
C LEU A 125 -7.20 -4.10 -41.03
N ASN A 126 -6.57 -4.11 -39.88
CA ASN A 126 -5.66 -5.15 -39.42
C ASN A 126 -6.22 -5.84 -38.18
N THR A 127 -5.63 -6.98 -37.83
CA THR A 127 -5.98 -7.70 -36.60
C THR A 127 -5.78 -6.80 -35.38
N GLY A 128 -6.83 -6.68 -34.56
CA GLY A 128 -6.85 -5.83 -33.36
C GLY A 128 -7.39 -4.42 -33.57
N ASP A 129 -7.59 -3.98 -34.81
CA ASP A 129 -8.18 -2.67 -35.12
C ASP A 129 -9.69 -2.70 -34.81
N LYS A 130 -10.20 -1.59 -34.29
CA LYS A 130 -11.64 -1.34 -34.29
C LYS A 130 -12.08 -0.87 -35.66
N ILE A 131 -13.26 -1.34 -36.06
CA ILE A 131 -13.94 -0.81 -37.23
C ILE A 131 -14.31 0.65 -36.95
N PRO A 132 -13.77 1.61 -37.71
CA PRO A 132 -13.82 3.02 -37.32
C PRO A 132 -15.16 3.70 -37.66
N ALA A 133 -15.93 3.11 -38.57
CA ALA A 133 -17.25 3.57 -39.01
C ALA A 133 -17.98 2.39 -39.67
N ASP A 134 -19.29 2.46 -39.83
CA ASP A 134 -20.07 1.44 -40.54
C ASP A 134 -19.74 1.47 -42.04
N GLY A 135 -19.55 0.30 -42.63
CA GLY A 135 -19.19 0.24 -44.03
C GLY A 135 -19.15 -1.16 -44.63
N LYS A 136 -18.62 -1.23 -45.84
CA LYS A 136 -18.60 -2.43 -46.68
C LYS A 136 -17.18 -2.89 -46.98
N ILE A 137 -16.93 -4.18 -46.84
CA ILE A 137 -15.61 -4.78 -47.07
C ILE A 137 -15.31 -4.84 -48.58
N LEU A 138 -14.26 -4.14 -49.02
CA LEU A 138 -13.77 -4.16 -50.41
C LEU A 138 -12.85 -5.36 -50.68
N SER A 139 -12.11 -5.79 -49.66
CA SER A 139 -11.20 -6.92 -49.72
C SER A 139 -11.05 -7.52 -48.32
N ALA A 140 -11.06 -8.85 -48.24
CA ALA A 140 -10.84 -9.61 -47.02
C ALA A 140 -9.80 -10.69 -47.27
N ASN A 141 -8.89 -10.89 -46.33
CA ASN A 141 -7.97 -12.01 -46.32
C ASN A 141 -7.98 -12.63 -44.93
N HIS A 142 -8.70 -13.76 -44.81
CA HIS A 142 -9.02 -14.41 -43.54
C HIS A 142 -9.55 -13.44 -42.47
N LEU A 143 -10.40 -12.49 -42.87
CA LEU A 143 -10.92 -11.44 -41.99
C LEU A 143 -12.03 -12.01 -41.10
N PHE A 144 -11.82 -11.97 -39.79
CA PHE A 144 -12.82 -12.29 -38.79
C PHE A 144 -13.07 -11.07 -37.91
N ILE A 145 -14.34 -10.74 -37.69
CA ILE A 145 -14.77 -9.60 -36.89
C ILE A 145 -15.63 -10.10 -35.73
N SER A 146 -15.34 -9.66 -34.51
CA SER A 146 -16.22 -9.86 -33.36
C SER A 146 -17.28 -8.77 -33.34
N GLU A 147 -18.53 -9.17 -33.55
CA GLU A 147 -19.70 -8.30 -33.50
C GLU A 147 -20.41 -8.34 -32.13
N ALA A 148 -19.73 -8.87 -31.11
CA ALA A 148 -20.27 -9.09 -29.77
C ALA A 148 -20.86 -7.82 -29.12
N ILE A 149 -20.34 -6.64 -29.46
CA ILE A 149 -20.84 -5.36 -28.94
C ILE A 149 -22.25 -5.00 -29.46
N LEU A 150 -22.65 -5.56 -30.60
CA LEU A 150 -23.96 -5.34 -31.23
C LEU A 150 -24.90 -6.53 -31.01
N THR A 151 -24.37 -7.75 -31.10
CA THR A 151 -25.19 -8.98 -31.08
C THR A 151 -25.18 -9.70 -29.74
N GLY A 152 -24.21 -9.41 -28.87
CA GLY A 152 -23.96 -10.17 -27.63
C GLY A 152 -23.25 -11.51 -27.84
N GLU A 153 -23.08 -11.97 -29.09
CA GLU A 153 -22.46 -13.25 -29.40
C GLU A 153 -20.93 -13.12 -29.49
N SER A 154 -20.22 -13.95 -28.71
CA SER A 154 -18.75 -13.87 -28.61
C SER A 154 -18.01 -14.56 -29.77
N VAL A 155 -18.72 -15.27 -30.65
CA VAL A 155 -18.13 -16.01 -31.76
C VAL A 155 -17.80 -15.03 -32.90
N PRO A 156 -16.53 -14.97 -33.35
CA PRO A 156 -16.17 -14.10 -34.47
C PRO A 156 -16.83 -14.52 -35.78
N VAL A 157 -17.31 -13.54 -36.54
CA VAL A 157 -17.95 -13.73 -37.85
C VAL A 157 -16.89 -13.57 -38.94
N GLY A 158 -16.76 -14.57 -39.82
CA GLY A 158 -15.91 -14.47 -41.00
C GLY A 158 -16.51 -13.50 -42.03
N LYS A 159 -15.68 -12.65 -42.61
CA LYS A 159 -16.10 -11.62 -43.57
C LYS A 159 -15.45 -11.83 -44.92
N GLU A 160 -16.26 -11.72 -45.96
CA GLU A 160 -15.85 -11.75 -47.36
C GLU A 160 -16.05 -10.38 -48.03
N LYS A 161 -15.67 -10.29 -49.31
CA LYS A 161 -15.90 -9.09 -50.09
C LYS A 161 -17.40 -8.81 -50.19
N ASN A 162 -17.78 -7.54 -50.00
CA ASN A 162 -19.13 -6.99 -49.93
C ASN A 162 -19.90 -7.19 -48.64
N ASP A 163 -19.34 -7.89 -47.64
CA ASP A 163 -19.97 -7.98 -46.33
C ASP A 163 -19.91 -6.64 -45.60
N LYS A 164 -20.87 -6.43 -44.69
CA LYS A 164 -20.88 -5.26 -43.80
C LYS A 164 -19.95 -5.47 -42.61
N ALA A 165 -19.32 -4.38 -42.18
CA ALA A 165 -18.62 -4.27 -40.91
C ALA A 165 -19.11 -3.01 -40.20
N PHE A 166 -19.24 -3.10 -38.88
CA PHE A 166 -19.93 -2.09 -38.08
C PHE A 166 -19.00 -1.39 -37.10
N MET A 167 -19.18 -0.10 -36.91
CA MET A 167 -18.43 0.76 -36.01
C MET A 167 -18.34 0.17 -34.60
N GLY A 168 -17.14 0.19 -34.02
CA GLY A 168 -16.90 -0.31 -32.67
C GLY A 168 -16.72 -1.83 -32.56
N THR A 169 -17.05 -2.60 -33.61
CA THR A 169 -16.67 -4.02 -33.70
C THR A 169 -15.17 -4.17 -33.93
N VAL A 170 -14.64 -5.37 -33.68
CA VAL A 170 -13.19 -5.59 -33.59
C VAL A 170 -12.76 -6.65 -34.59
N VAL A 171 -11.68 -6.41 -35.34
CA VAL A 171 -11.03 -7.44 -36.14
C VAL A 171 -10.28 -8.41 -35.22
N THR A 172 -10.75 -9.66 -35.13
CA THR A 172 -10.14 -10.70 -34.28
C THR A 172 -9.02 -11.46 -34.97
N ALA A 173 -9.07 -11.59 -36.29
CA ALA A 173 -8.03 -12.21 -37.11
C ALA A 173 -8.09 -11.74 -38.56
N GLY A 174 -6.95 -11.80 -39.25
CA GLY A 174 -6.80 -11.42 -40.66
C GLY A 174 -6.73 -9.91 -40.89
N ASN A 175 -6.85 -9.54 -42.17
CA ASN A 175 -6.84 -8.15 -42.59
C ASN A 175 -7.83 -7.89 -43.74
N GLY A 176 -8.20 -6.63 -43.90
CA GLY A 176 -9.19 -6.22 -44.89
C GLY A 176 -9.15 -4.74 -45.22
N ILE A 177 -10.02 -4.34 -46.13
CA ILE A 177 -10.19 -2.97 -46.58
C ILE A 177 -11.67 -2.65 -46.50
N LEU A 178 -12.03 -1.56 -45.83
CA LEU A 178 -13.39 -1.09 -45.61
C LEU A 178 -13.65 0.18 -46.41
N LEU A 179 -14.80 0.25 -47.08
CA LEU A 179 -15.37 1.49 -47.59
C LEU A 179 -16.41 2.00 -46.59
N VAL A 180 -16.22 3.19 -46.06
CA VAL A 180 -17.14 3.78 -45.07
C VAL A 180 -18.44 4.21 -45.75
N GLU A 181 -19.58 3.76 -45.23
CA GLU A 181 -20.92 4.12 -45.73
C GLU A 181 -21.59 5.15 -44.81
N THR A 182 -21.54 4.94 -43.49
CA THR A 182 -22.17 5.82 -42.49
C THR A 182 -21.24 6.10 -41.31
N THR A 183 -21.42 7.27 -40.68
CA THR A 183 -20.56 7.80 -39.62
C THR A 183 -21.40 8.41 -38.48
N GLY A 184 -20.84 8.46 -37.27
CA GLY A 184 -21.43 9.14 -36.12
C GLY A 184 -22.75 8.51 -35.65
N GLU A 185 -23.75 9.35 -35.42
CA GLU A 185 -25.08 8.96 -34.91
C GLU A 185 -25.83 7.99 -35.84
N GLU A 186 -25.53 8.01 -37.14
CA GLU A 186 -26.19 7.17 -38.16
C GLU A 186 -25.64 5.73 -38.23
N THR A 187 -24.58 5.43 -37.48
CA THR A 187 -24.07 4.06 -37.35
C THR A 187 -24.99 3.21 -36.48
N GLU A 188 -24.97 1.88 -36.63
CA GLU A 188 -25.80 0.98 -35.83
C GLU A 188 -25.53 1.13 -34.32
N ILE A 189 -24.26 1.31 -33.94
CA ILE A 189 -23.91 1.58 -32.53
C ILE A 189 -24.30 2.99 -32.08
N GLY A 190 -24.28 3.98 -32.99
CA GLY A 190 -24.79 5.33 -32.74
C GLY A 190 -26.28 5.35 -32.41
N LYS A 191 -27.08 4.60 -33.18
CA LYS A 191 -28.52 4.42 -32.94
C LYS A 191 -28.81 3.73 -31.60
N ILE A 192 -28.01 2.72 -31.23
CA ILE A 192 -28.12 2.05 -29.93
C ILE A 192 -27.71 2.99 -28.78
N ALA A 193 -26.64 3.76 -28.94
CA ALA A 193 -26.17 4.72 -27.92
C ALA A 193 -27.20 5.82 -27.62
N LEU A 194 -28.02 6.23 -28.60
CA LEU A 194 -29.15 7.14 -28.36
C LEU A 194 -30.24 6.53 -27.48
N GLN A 195 -30.37 5.20 -27.45
CA GLN A 195 -31.40 4.48 -26.69
C GLN A 195 -30.92 4.06 -25.29
N VAL A 196 -29.61 3.89 -25.10
CA VAL A 196 -28.99 3.36 -23.86
C VAL A 196 -28.08 4.43 -23.24
N GLN A 197 -28.67 5.50 -22.69
CA GLN A 197 -27.94 6.42 -21.81
C GLN A 197 -28.22 6.05 -20.36
N GLU A 198 -27.51 5.04 -19.84
CA GLU A 198 -27.56 4.71 -18.42
C GLU A 198 -26.64 5.63 -17.59
N PRO A 199 -27.02 5.98 -16.35
CA PRO A 199 -26.17 6.75 -15.45
C PRO A 199 -24.96 5.91 -14.97
N TYR A 200 -23.79 6.55 -14.89
CA TYR A 200 -22.54 5.95 -14.42
C TYR A 200 -22.64 5.33 -13.02
N GLU A 201 -21.99 4.19 -12.81
CA GLU A 201 -21.82 3.57 -11.48
C GLU A 201 -20.94 4.41 -10.53
N ASP A 202 -21.26 4.35 -9.24
CA ASP A 202 -20.53 5.07 -8.19
C ASP A 202 -19.13 4.51 -7.90
N THR A 203 -18.13 5.41 -7.86
CA THR A 203 -16.73 5.08 -7.57
C THR A 203 -16.51 4.58 -6.13
N PRO A 204 -15.44 3.80 -5.85
CA PRO A 204 -15.09 3.38 -4.49
C PRO A 204 -14.93 4.56 -3.51
N LEU A 205 -14.18 5.62 -3.86
CA LEU A 205 -14.10 6.84 -3.04
C LEU A 205 -15.48 7.46 -2.83
N LYS A 206 -16.32 7.55 -3.87
CA LYS A 206 -17.68 8.10 -3.75
C LYS A 206 -18.52 7.28 -2.77
N ARG A 207 -18.44 5.95 -2.81
CA ARG A 207 -19.12 5.07 -1.83
C ARG A 207 -18.60 5.27 -0.42
N GLN A 208 -17.28 5.36 -0.25
CA GLN A 208 -16.68 5.66 1.06
C GLN A 208 -17.11 7.04 1.58
N LEU A 209 -17.23 8.02 0.69
CA LEU A 209 -17.65 9.38 0.98
C LEU A 209 -19.14 9.46 1.36
N VAL A 210 -20.01 8.71 0.69
CA VAL A 210 -21.43 8.57 1.06
C VAL A 210 -21.56 7.93 2.44
N ASN A 211 -20.81 6.84 2.69
CA ASN A 211 -20.80 6.18 4.00
C ASN A 211 -20.25 7.10 5.10
N PHE A 212 -19.19 7.83 4.81
CA PHE A 212 -18.58 8.81 5.70
C PHE A 212 -19.53 9.98 5.97
N SER A 213 -20.14 10.55 4.93
CA SER A 213 -21.14 11.60 5.03
C SER A 213 -22.31 11.16 5.90
N ARG A 214 -22.83 9.95 5.71
CA ARG A 214 -23.89 9.40 6.58
C ARG A 214 -23.45 9.28 8.04
N GLN A 215 -22.25 8.77 8.30
CA GLN A 215 -21.70 8.69 9.66
C GLN A 215 -21.54 10.07 10.30
N LEU A 216 -21.02 11.03 9.53
CA LEU A 216 -20.84 12.40 9.97
C LEU A 216 -22.19 13.07 10.25
N THR A 217 -23.17 12.97 9.35
CA THR A 217 -24.52 13.52 9.56
C THR A 217 -25.15 12.98 10.85
N ILE A 218 -25.04 11.67 11.13
CA ILE A 218 -25.56 11.08 12.37
C ILE A 218 -24.82 11.66 13.59
N LEU A 219 -23.49 11.77 13.53
CA LEU A 219 -22.68 12.34 14.61
C LEU A 219 -23.03 13.80 14.88
N VAL A 220 -23.08 14.62 13.83
CA VAL A 220 -23.40 16.05 13.89
C VAL A 220 -24.80 16.27 14.41
N PHE A 221 -25.79 15.52 13.92
CA PHE A 221 -27.15 15.58 14.43
C PHE A 221 -27.21 15.21 15.92
N SER A 222 -26.48 14.16 16.33
CA SER A 222 -26.43 13.73 17.73
C SER A 222 -25.78 14.79 18.63
N LEU A 223 -24.67 15.40 18.20
CA LEU A 223 -23.99 16.47 18.93
C LEU A 223 -24.85 17.74 19.01
N THR A 224 -25.53 18.08 17.92
CA THR A 224 -26.42 19.24 17.86
C THR A 224 -27.63 19.06 18.78
N ALA A 225 -28.26 17.88 18.75
CA ALA A 225 -29.36 17.54 19.64
C ALA A 225 -28.89 17.54 21.11
N PHE A 226 -27.70 17.02 21.39
CA PHE A 226 -27.08 17.07 22.71
C PHE A 226 -26.89 18.52 23.19
N VAL A 227 -26.28 19.38 22.36
CA VAL A 227 -26.11 20.81 22.66
C VAL A 227 -27.45 21.50 22.92
N PHE A 228 -28.45 21.22 22.10
CA PHE A 228 -29.79 21.80 22.24
C PHE A 228 -30.44 21.39 23.57
N ILE A 229 -30.43 20.09 23.89
CA ILE A 229 -31.01 19.55 25.13
C ILE A 229 -30.27 20.10 26.36
N VAL A 230 -28.93 20.07 26.37
CA VAL A 230 -28.14 20.58 27.50
C VAL A 230 -28.34 22.08 27.66
N GLY A 231 -28.41 22.84 26.55
CA GLY A 231 -28.72 24.27 26.57
C GLY A 231 -30.07 24.57 27.20
N LEU A 232 -31.11 23.81 26.84
CA LEU A 232 -32.45 23.95 27.43
C LEU A 232 -32.47 23.62 28.93
N VAL A 233 -31.83 22.51 29.32
CA VAL A 233 -31.72 22.10 30.73
C VAL A 233 -30.92 23.13 31.55
N SER A 234 -29.97 23.82 30.92
CA SER A 234 -29.17 24.89 31.54
C SER A 234 -29.94 26.21 31.66
N GLY A 235 -31.20 26.29 31.22
CA GLY A 235 -32.05 27.47 31.36
C GLY A 235 -31.74 28.61 30.39
N ARG A 236 -31.08 28.34 29.26
CA ARG A 236 -30.78 29.37 28.24
C ARG A 236 -32.00 29.71 27.38
N GLU A 237 -31.93 30.86 26.72
CA GLU A 237 -32.97 31.31 25.80
C GLU A 237 -33.09 30.35 24.60
N LEU A 238 -34.33 29.95 24.28
CA LEU A 238 -34.63 28.99 23.22
C LEU A 238 -34.04 29.42 21.87
N LEU A 239 -34.10 30.72 21.56
CA LEU A 239 -33.61 31.31 20.32
C LEU A 239 -32.08 31.24 20.21
N GLU A 240 -31.37 31.61 21.29
CA GLU A 240 -29.90 31.57 21.35
C GLU A 240 -29.38 30.13 21.20
N ILE A 241 -29.99 29.16 21.88
CA ILE A 241 -29.59 27.74 21.75
C ILE A 241 -29.94 27.22 20.35
N PHE A 242 -31.12 27.54 19.81
CA PHE A 242 -31.54 27.07 18.48
C PHE A 242 -30.61 27.56 17.37
N THR A 243 -30.32 28.86 17.34
CA THR A 243 -29.42 29.47 16.34
C THR A 243 -27.99 28.94 16.46
N THR A 244 -27.49 28.78 17.69
CA THR A 244 -26.17 28.18 17.96
C THR A 244 -26.11 26.72 17.54
N SER A 245 -27.14 25.92 17.85
CA SER A 245 -27.25 24.53 17.43
C SER A 245 -27.26 24.39 15.91
N VAL A 246 -27.99 25.24 15.19
CA VAL A 246 -28.00 25.22 13.72
C VAL A 246 -26.64 25.64 13.16
N ALA A 247 -26.03 26.72 13.68
CA ALA A 247 -24.72 27.18 13.25
C ALA A 247 -23.64 26.11 13.48
N LEU A 248 -23.72 25.41 14.61
CA LEU A 248 -22.84 24.29 14.93
C LEU A 248 -23.04 23.12 13.96
N ALA A 249 -24.29 22.75 13.65
CA ALA A 249 -24.60 21.67 12.73
C ALA A 249 -24.05 21.95 11.32
N VAL A 250 -24.14 23.20 10.88
CA VAL A 250 -23.65 23.66 9.59
C VAL A 250 -22.13 23.69 9.57
N SER A 251 -21.51 24.26 10.62
CA SER A 251 -20.05 24.29 10.75
C SER A 251 -19.44 22.89 10.77
N SER A 252 -20.13 21.93 11.39
CA SER A 252 -19.63 20.57 11.55
C SER A 252 -19.52 19.77 10.25
N ILE A 253 -20.11 20.26 9.15
CA ILE A 253 -20.07 19.56 7.86
C ILE A 253 -19.10 20.29 6.94
N PRO A 254 -17.95 19.67 6.62
CA PRO A 254 -16.90 20.30 5.84
C PRO A 254 -17.31 20.35 4.37
N GLU A 255 -17.96 21.43 3.95
CA GLU A 255 -18.40 21.65 2.56
C GLU A 255 -17.22 21.61 1.58
N GLY A 256 -16.06 22.13 2.01
CA GLY A 256 -14.80 22.11 1.26
C GLY A 256 -14.24 20.71 0.99
N LEU A 257 -14.74 19.67 1.68
CA LEU A 257 -14.22 18.31 1.50
C LEU A 257 -14.51 17.78 0.08
N LEU A 258 -15.76 17.85 -0.39
CA LEU A 258 -16.16 17.30 -1.69
C LEU A 258 -15.37 17.95 -2.84
N VAL A 259 -15.25 19.28 -2.77
CA VAL A 259 -14.49 20.08 -3.75
C VAL A 259 -13.01 19.73 -3.69
N GLY A 260 -12.43 19.72 -2.49
CA GLY A 260 -11.01 19.40 -2.29
C GLY A 260 -10.64 18.04 -2.89
N LEU A 261 -11.48 17.02 -2.71
CA LEU A 261 -11.27 15.68 -3.28
C LEU A 261 -11.22 15.71 -4.82
N THR A 262 -12.21 16.35 -5.45
CA THR A 262 -12.28 16.42 -6.92
C THR A 262 -11.09 17.19 -7.50
N VAL A 263 -10.67 18.27 -6.84
CA VAL A 263 -9.50 19.06 -7.24
C VAL A 263 -8.21 18.26 -7.07
N VAL A 264 -8.01 17.55 -5.94
CA VAL A 264 -6.83 16.67 -5.75
C VAL A 264 -6.74 15.62 -6.86
N LEU A 265 -7.84 14.95 -7.17
CA LEU A 265 -7.88 13.94 -8.21
C LEU A 265 -7.56 14.52 -9.59
N ALA A 266 -8.18 15.65 -9.95
CA ALA A 266 -7.94 16.30 -11.23
C ALA A 266 -6.47 16.75 -11.38
N ILE A 267 -5.88 17.35 -10.34
CA ILE A 267 -4.48 17.76 -10.36
C ILE A 267 -3.55 16.55 -10.38
N GLY A 268 -3.86 15.50 -9.63
CA GLY A 268 -3.13 14.24 -9.63
C GLY A 268 -3.10 13.61 -11.02
N MET A 269 -4.26 13.52 -11.69
CA MET A 269 -4.35 13.06 -13.08
C MET A 269 -3.51 13.92 -14.04
N GLN A 270 -3.52 15.25 -13.87
CA GLN A 270 -2.65 16.13 -14.66
C GLN A 270 -1.16 15.87 -14.42
N LYS A 271 -0.74 15.57 -13.19
CA LYS A 271 0.65 15.21 -12.88
C LYS A 271 1.04 13.88 -13.53
N ILE A 272 0.16 12.88 -13.49
CA ILE A 272 0.38 11.59 -14.17
C ILE A 272 0.48 11.79 -15.68
N LEU A 273 -0.37 12.64 -16.26
CA LEU A 273 -0.33 13.00 -17.68
C LEU A 273 0.95 13.73 -18.08
N LYS A 274 1.47 14.63 -17.25
CA LYS A 274 2.78 15.27 -17.47
C LYS A 274 3.92 14.25 -17.52
N GLN A 275 3.76 13.13 -16.83
CA GLN A 275 4.66 11.97 -16.89
C GLN A 275 4.29 10.98 -18.00
N LYS A 276 3.45 11.39 -18.98
CA LYS A 276 3.01 10.60 -20.13
C LYS A 276 2.11 9.39 -19.79
N GLY A 277 1.54 9.35 -18.58
CA GLY A 277 0.50 8.40 -18.21
C GLY A 277 -0.89 9.03 -18.31
N LEU A 278 -1.77 8.48 -19.15
CA LEU A 278 -3.11 9.02 -19.35
C LEU A 278 -4.15 8.14 -18.67
N VAL A 279 -4.68 8.64 -17.55
CA VAL A 279 -5.74 7.97 -16.78
C VAL A 279 -7.10 8.31 -17.39
N ARG A 280 -7.89 7.29 -17.74
CA ARG A 280 -9.17 7.46 -18.45
C ARG A 280 -10.35 7.81 -17.55
N ASN A 281 -10.29 7.47 -16.26
CA ASN A 281 -11.36 7.74 -15.31
C ASN A 281 -10.83 8.02 -13.89
N LEU A 282 -11.66 8.65 -13.05
CA LEU A 282 -11.28 9.06 -11.70
C LEU A 282 -11.04 7.87 -10.74
N VAL A 283 -11.76 6.77 -10.94
CA VAL A 283 -11.62 5.55 -10.12
C VAL A 283 -10.21 5.00 -10.23
N SER A 284 -9.65 5.02 -11.43
CA SER A 284 -8.31 4.51 -11.69
C SER A 284 -7.24 5.39 -11.05
N ALA A 285 -7.41 6.71 -11.06
CA ALA A 285 -6.48 7.62 -10.38
C ALA A 285 -6.41 7.36 -8.86
N GLU A 286 -7.55 7.09 -8.24
CA GLU A 286 -7.64 6.69 -6.83
C GLU A 286 -6.97 5.33 -6.58
N THR A 287 -7.27 4.35 -7.44
CA THR A 287 -6.89 2.95 -7.26
C THR A 287 -5.40 2.72 -7.48
N LEU A 288 -4.74 3.54 -8.31
CA LEU A 288 -3.29 3.52 -8.54
C LEU A 288 -2.47 3.63 -7.24
N GLY A 289 -2.93 4.42 -6.27
CA GLY A 289 -2.25 4.57 -4.98
C GLY A 289 -2.34 3.34 -4.07
N GLY A 290 -3.27 2.42 -4.37
CA GLY A 290 -3.51 1.20 -3.61
C GLY A 290 -2.89 -0.06 -4.20
N VAL A 291 -2.22 0.03 -5.36
CA VAL A 291 -1.66 -1.14 -6.07
C VAL A 291 -0.72 -1.93 -5.16
N THR A 292 -1.03 -3.21 -4.97
CA THR A 292 -0.22 -4.16 -4.18
C THR A 292 0.56 -5.11 -5.08
N THR A 293 0.04 -5.39 -6.28
CA THR A 293 0.64 -6.34 -7.23
C THR A 293 0.61 -5.77 -8.64
N ILE A 294 1.75 -5.83 -9.34
CA ILE A 294 1.85 -5.51 -10.76
C ILE A 294 2.04 -6.82 -11.53
N CYS A 295 1.08 -7.12 -12.40
CA CYS A 295 1.15 -8.18 -13.40
C CYS A 295 1.61 -7.57 -14.73
N ILE A 296 2.72 -8.02 -15.28
CA ILE A 296 3.24 -7.50 -16.56
C ILE A 296 3.46 -8.61 -17.58
N ASP A 297 3.21 -8.29 -18.86
CA ASP A 297 3.82 -9.05 -19.94
C ASP A 297 5.32 -8.71 -20.04
N LYS A 298 6.11 -9.62 -20.59
CA LYS A 298 7.55 -9.44 -20.80
C LYS A 298 7.80 -8.68 -22.10
N THR A 299 7.25 -9.18 -23.21
CA THR A 299 7.52 -8.66 -24.56
C THR A 299 6.84 -7.30 -24.73
N GLY A 300 7.54 -6.33 -25.30
CA GLY A 300 7.01 -4.98 -25.53
C GLY A 300 6.88 -4.11 -24.26
N THR A 301 6.99 -4.70 -23.06
CA THR A 301 6.87 -4.02 -21.76
C THR A 301 8.21 -3.87 -21.06
N LEU A 302 8.83 -4.98 -20.61
CA LEU A 302 10.20 -4.95 -20.06
C LEU A 302 11.23 -4.79 -21.17
N THR A 303 10.90 -5.32 -22.33
CA THR A 303 11.70 -5.27 -23.54
C THR A 303 11.10 -4.30 -24.55
N GLU A 304 11.88 -3.89 -25.56
CA GLU A 304 11.43 -2.93 -26.57
C GLU A 304 10.37 -3.52 -27.52
N GLY A 305 10.25 -4.84 -27.60
CA GLY A 305 9.42 -5.51 -28.61
C GLY A 305 10.04 -5.41 -30.01
N LYS A 306 11.31 -4.99 -30.09
CA LYS A 306 12.06 -4.78 -31.33
C LYS A 306 13.25 -5.73 -31.34
N MET A 307 13.15 -6.79 -32.12
CA MET A 307 14.23 -7.76 -32.26
C MET A 307 15.49 -7.08 -32.80
N ARG A 308 16.65 -7.49 -32.30
CA ARG A 308 17.95 -7.07 -32.82
C ARG A 308 18.86 -8.28 -32.99
N VAL A 309 19.59 -8.32 -34.09
CA VAL A 309 20.67 -9.28 -34.29
C VAL A 309 21.80 -8.93 -33.34
N VAL A 310 22.16 -9.86 -32.46
CA VAL A 310 23.23 -9.69 -31.47
C VAL A 310 24.46 -10.50 -31.79
N GLU A 311 24.28 -11.64 -32.47
CA GLU A 311 25.36 -12.56 -32.75
C GLU A 311 25.11 -13.28 -34.07
N VAL A 312 26.17 -13.49 -34.84
CA VAL A 312 26.13 -14.15 -36.15
C VAL A 312 27.31 -15.10 -36.23
N LEU A 313 27.03 -16.37 -36.52
CA LEU A 313 28.01 -17.44 -36.61
C LEU A 313 28.02 -17.99 -38.04
N GLY A 314 29.11 -17.73 -38.76
CA GLY A 314 29.27 -18.06 -40.18
C GLY A 314 29.85 -16.89 -40.97
N ASP A 315 29.73 -16.94 -42.30
CA ASP A 315 30.14 -15.84 -43.16
C ASP A 315 29.09 -14.73 -43.13
N LYS A 316 29.43 -13.60 -42.49
CA LYS A 316 28.52 -12.45 -42.31
C LYS A 316 28.01 -11.89 -43.62
N VAL A 317 28.83 -11.89 -44.68
CA VAL A 317 28.46 -11.31 -45.98
C VAL A 317 27.45 -12.21 -46.68
N GLU A 318 27.66 -13.53 -46.66
CA GLU A 318 26.70 -14.49 -47.25
C GLU A 318 25.37 -14.53 -46.50
N ILE A 319 25.42 -14.46 -45.16
CA ILE A 319 24.22 -14.37 -44.31
C ILE A 319 23.45 -13.10 -44.62
N ALA A 320 24.12 -11.94 -44.70
CA ALA A 320 23.46 -10.67 -45.02
C ALA A 320 22.85 -10.68 -46.43
N LYS A 321 23.53 -11.25 -47.43
CA LYS A 321 22.96 -11.38 -48.79
C LYS A 321 21.70 -12.25 -48.80
N GLN A 322 21.73 -13.40 -48.13
CA GLN A 322 20.56 -14.28 -48.01
C GLN A 322 19.42 -13.60 -47.24
N ALA A 323 19.73 -12.87 -46.18
CA ALA A 323 18.77 -12.10 -45.38
C ALA A 323 18.04 -11.00 -46.17
N LEU A 324 18.68 -10.39 -47.17
CA LEU A 324 18.02 -9.45 -48.09
C LEU A 324 17.14 -10.17 -49.12
N ILE A 325 17.66 -11.22 -49.75
CA ILE A 325 17.02 -11.90 -50.89
C ILE A 325 15.82 -12.76 -50.45
N ALA A 326 15.96 -13.48 -49.33
CA ALA A 326 15.03 -14.50 -48.86
C ALA A 326 14.32 -14.04 -47.58
N ASN A 327 13.48 -13.02 -47.69
CA ASN A 327 12.78 -12.38 -46.58
C ASN A 327 11.46 -11.76 -47.04
N ASP A 328 10.42 -11.86 -46.21
CA ASP A 328 9.06 -11.37 -46.51
C ASP A 328 8.66 -10.14 -45.67
N LEU A 329 9.51 -9.71 -44.73
CA LEU A 329 9.28 -8.56 -43.84
C LEU A 329 7.94 -8.64 -43.08
N ASP A 330 7.52 -9.85 -42.75
CA ASP A 330 6.22 -10.18 -42.13
C ASP A 330 6.30 -10.46 -40.63
N ASP A 331 7.50 -10.76 -40.10
CA ASP A 331 7.76 -11.00 -38.67
C ASP A 331 8.86 -10.06 -38.12
N PRO A 332 8.77 -9.54 -36.87
CA PRO A 332 9.78 -8.68 -36.27
C PRO A 332 11.21 -9.22 -36.33
N LEU A 333 11.37 -10.55 -36.28
CA LEU A 333 12.66 -11.21 -36.31
C LEU A 333 13.30 -11.15 -37.72
N VAL A 334 12.51 -11.38 -38.78
CA VAL A 334 12.99 -11.26 -40.16
C VAL A 334 13.14 -9.80 -40.59
N ILE A 335 12.34 -8.88 -40.06
CA ILE A 335 12.54 -7.42 -40.23
C ILE A 335 13.89 -7.00 -39.63
N ALA A 336 14.17 -7.40 -38.38
CA ALA A 336 15.44 -7.11 -37.74
C ALA A 336 16.64 -7.68 -38.48
N LEU A 337 16.49 -8.89 -39.03
CA LEU A 337 17.50 -9.54 -39.86
C LEU A 337 17.76 -8.78 -41.16
N TRP A 338 16.71 -8.28 -41.82
CA TRP A 338 16.82 -7.45 -43.02
C TRP A 338 17.50 -6.12 -42.72
N GLU A 339 17.10 -5.42 -41.64
CA GLU A 339 17.72 -4.17 -41.22
C GLU A 339 19.21 -4.35 -40.87
N TRP A 340 19.53 -5.43 -40.18
CA TRP A 340 20.91 -5.80 -39.88
C TRP A 340 21.70 -6.03 -41.17
N ALA A 341 21.16 -6.80 -42.12
CA ALA A 341 21.80 -7.09 -43.38
C ALA A 341 22.05 -5.84 -44.23
N ASN A 342 21.05 -4.96 -44.32
CA ASN A 342 21.15 -3.69 -45.05
C ASN A 342 22.25 -2.78 -44.47
N LYS A 343 22.42 -2.75 -43.14
CA LYS A 343 23.50 -1.98 -42.49
C LYS A 343 24.90 -2.59 -42.66
N HIS A 344 25.00 -3.90 -42.88
CA HIS A 344 26.28 -4.62 -42.91
C HIS A 344 26.81 -4.90 -44.32
N LEU A 345 26.00 -4.67 -45.36
CA LEU A 345 26.43 -4.79 -46.74
C LEU A 345 26.85 -3.43 -47.29
N THR A 346 28.05 -3.39 -47.88
CA THR A 346 28.50 -2.21 -48.63
C THR A 346 28.02 -2.27 -50.08
N THR A 347 28.02 -1.13 -50.77
CA THR A 347 27.79 -1.08 -52.23
C THR A 347 28.77 -1.99 -52.98
N LYS A 348 30.00 -2.18 -52.49
CA LYS A 348 30.96 -3.12 -53.09
C LYS A 348 30.51 -4.58 -52.97
N ASP A 349 29.94 -4.98 -51.85
CA ASP A 349 29.40 -6.33 -51.64
C ASP A 349 28.17 -6.62 -52.52
N MET A 350 27.46 -5.55 -52.88
CA MET A 350 26.31 -5.55 -53.79
C MET A 350 26.70 -5.29 -55.26
N LYS A 351 27.98 -5.32 -55.63
CA LYS A 351 28.47 -5.07 -57.01
C LYS A 351 28.15 -3.67 -57.55
N GLY A 352 28.17 -2.66 -56.69
CA GLY A 352 28.04 -1.24 -57.04
C GLY A 352 26.60 -0.72 -57.14
N VAL A 353 25.60 -1.51 -56.74
CA VAL A 353 24.18 -1.14 -56.86
C VAL A 353 23.51 -0.96 -55.50
N GLY A 354 22.40 -0.21 -55.49
CA GLY A 354 21.54 -0.06 -54.30
C GLY A 354 20.75 -1.33 -53.99
N VAL A 355 20.12 -1.38 -52.81
CA VAL A 355 19.38 -2.56 -52.32
C VAL A 355 18.26 -2.97 -53.27
N ASP A 356 17.46 -2.02 -53.76
CA ASP A 356 16.34 -2.31 -54.65
C ASP A 356 16.82 -2.93 -55.97
N GLU A 357 17.86 -2.35 -56.58
CA GLU A 357 18.44 -2.89 -57.82
C GLU A 357 19.16 -4.24 -57.59
N TYR A 358 19.71 -4.46 -56.39
CA TYR A 358 20.27 -5.76 -56.01
C TYR A 358 19.18 -6.83 -55.89
N LEU A 359 18.01 -6.51 -55.32
CA LEU A 359 16.86 -7.41 -55.21
C LEU A 359 16.25 -7.71 -56.59
N ASP A 360 16.15 -6.71 -57.47
CA ASP A 360 15.66 -6.89 -58.85
C ASP A 360 16.55 -7.86 -59.65
N LYS A 361 17.87 -7.81 -59.43
CA LYS A 361 18.83 -8.77 -60.04
C LYS A 361 18.72 -10.18 -59.46
N HIS A 362 18.01 -10.36 -58.34
CA HIS A 362 17.82 -11.63 -57.64
C HIS A 362 16.34 -12.04 -57.56
N GLU A 363 15.66 -12.01 -58.71
CA GLU A 363 14.23 -12.28 -58.84
C GLU A 363 13.79 -13.57 -58.12
N ARG A 364 12.73 -13.45 -57.31
CA ARG A 364 12.10 -14.56 -56.60
C ARG A 364 11.10 -15.26 -57.52
N VAL A 365 11.35 -16.53 -57.80
CA VAL A 365 10.53 -17.37 -58.70
C VAL A 365 9.37 -18.02 -57.95
N ASP A 366 9.64 -18.52 -56.74
CA ASP A 366 8.65 -19.22 -55.91
C ASP A 366 9.05 -19.12 -54.42
N SER A 367 8.08 -19.25 -53.50
CA SER A 367 8.31 -19.16 -52.06
C SER A 367 7.33 -20.01 -51.26
N ILE A 368 7.82 -20.60 -50.17
CA ILE A 368 7.01 -21.23 -49.15
C ILE A 368 7.03 -20.31 -47.91
N PRO A 369 5.89 -19.69 -47.55
CA PRO A 369 5.82 -18.84 -46.38
C PRO A 369 6.03 -19.66 -45.10
N PHE A 370 6.49 -19.00 -44.05
CA PHE A 370 6.68 -19.66 -42.76
C PHE A 370 5.33 -20.12 -42.19
N THR A 371 5.27 -21.35 -41.68
CA THR A 371 4.15 -21.83 -40.86
C THR A 371 4.67 -22.53 -39.61
N SER A 372 3.94 -22.43 -38.49
CA SER A 372 4.30 -23.10 -37.24
C SER A 372 4.39 -24.64 -37.37
N LYS A 373 3.68 -25.19 -38.36
CA LYS A 373 3.71 -26.62 -38.70
C LYS A 373 5.02 -27.02 -39.38
N GLU A 374 5.49 -26.25 -40.36
CA GLU A 374 6.70 -26.57 -41.13
C GLU A 374 7.99 -26.04 -40.48
N ARG A 375 7.93 -24.94 -39.72
CA ARG A 375 9.05 -24.31 -38.98
C ARG A 375 10.22 -23.81 -39.84
N PHE A 376 10.01 -23.61 -41.14
CA PHE A 376 10.95 -22.95 -42.05
C PHE A 376 10.23 -22.08 -43.07
N PHE A 377 10.96 -21.12 -43.61
CA PHE A 377 10.67 -20.32 -44.79
C PHE A 377 11.62 -20.74 -45.91
N ALA A 378 11.15 -20.79 -47.15
CA ALA A 378 11.99 -21.09 -48.30
C ALA A 378 11.69 -20.17 -49.48
N SER A 379 12.74 -19.75 -50.19
CA SER A 379 12.65 -18.88 -51.37
C SER A 379 13.54 -19.42 -52.49
N LEU A 380 12.97 -19.57 -53.68
CA LEU A 380 13.72 -19.94 -54.88
C LEU A 380 14.00 -18.68 -55.70
N ASN A 381 15.27 -18.33 -55.86
CA ASN A 381 15.68 -17.10 -56.54
C ASN A 381 16.61 -17.38 -57.72
N ILE A 382 16.57 -16.51 -58.73
CA ILE A 382 17.53 -16.48 -59.84
C ILE A 382 18.71 -15.61 -59.39
N VAL A 383 19.91 -16.18 -59.25
CA VAL A 383 21.10 -15.44 -58.74
C VAL A 383 22.02 -15.00 -59.88
N SER A 384 22.02 -15.75 -60.99
CA SER A 384 22.67 -15.38 -62.24
C SER A 384 22.00 -16.11 -63.42
N PRO A 385 22.20 -15.66 -64.67
CA PRO A 385 21.63 -16.33 -65.83
C PRO A 385 22.00 -17.82 -65.85
N GLY A 386 21.00 -18.70 -65.71
CA GLY A 386 21.18 -20.14 -65.66
C GLY A 386 21.48 -20.77 -64.28
N ARG A 387 21.50 -19.99 -63.19
CA ARG A 387 21.73 -20.48 -61.82
C ARG A 387 20.59 -20.05 -60.88
N LYS A 388 19.77 -21.02 -60.47
CA LYS A 388 18.76 -20.86 -59.42
C LYS A 388 19.34 -21.30 -58.07
N VAL A 389 19.04 -20.57 -57.01
CA VAL A 389 19.44 -20.92 -55.63
C VAL A 389 18.19 -20.98 -54.77
N LEU A 390 18.06 -22.08 -54.03
CA LEU A 390 17.07 -22.26 -52.99
C LEU A 390 17.67 -21.77 -51.67
N PHE A 391 17.07 -20.75 -51.09
CA PHE A 391 17.39 -20.26 -49.75
C PHE A 391 16.36 -20.79 -48.75
N VAL A 392 16.84 -21.24 -47.59
CA VAL A 392 16.00 -21.78 -46.51
C VAL A 392 16.42 -21.13 -45.20
N ASN A 393 15.46 -20.50 -44.53
CA ASN A 393 15.62 -19.87 -43.23
C ASN A 393 14.65 -20.55 -42.25
N GLY A 394 15.09 -20.94 -41.06
CA GLY A 394 14.16 -21.56 -40.13
C GLY A 394 14.80 -22.00 -38.82
N ALA A 395 14.08 -22.86 -38.12
CA ALA A 395 14.53 -23.43 -36.85
C ALA A 395 15.84 -24.25 -37.06
N PRO A 396 16.96 -23.84 -36.44
CA PRO A 396 18.29 -24.37 -36.75
C PRO A 396 18.45 -25.86 -36.45
N GLU A 397 17.75 -26.37 -35.43
CA GLU A 397 17.76 -27.79 -35.06
C GLU A 397 17.23 -28.70 -36.18
N PHE A 398 16.20 -28.26 -36.91
CA PHE A 398 15.64 -28.99 -38.05
C PHE A 398 16.51 -28.83 -39.31
N LEU A 399 16.99 -27.60 -39.58
CA LEU A 399 17.82 -27.34 -40.74
C LEU A 399 19.13 -28.15 -40.71
N LEU A 400 19.72 -28.35 -39.53
CA LEU A 400 20.96 -29.13 -39.37
C LEU A 400 20.83 -30.57 -39.87
N GLU A 401 19.65 -31.19 -39.72
CA GLU A 401 19.38 -32.55 -40.20
C GLU A 401 19.33 -32.63 -41.73
N TRP A 402 18.93 -31.55 -42.38
CA TRP A 402 18.78 -31.47 -43.84
C TRP A 402 20.08 -31.05 -44.54
N THR A 403 21.15 -30.78 -43.78
CA THR A 403 22.44 -30.31 -44.32
C THR A 403 23.45 -31.43 -44.55
N LYS A 404 24.40 -31.19 -45.47
CA LYS A 404 25.54 -32.09 -45.78
C LYS A 404 26.71 -32.00 -44.78
N LEU A 405 26.50 -31.44 -43.59
CA LEU A 405 27.56 -31.26 -42.60
C LEU A 405 28.06 -32.60 -42.05
N SER A 406 29.35 -32.68 -41.70
CA SER A 406 29.89 -33.82 -40.95
C SER A 406 29.37 -33.81 -39.51
N GLU A 407 29.28 -34.99 -38.89
CA GLU A 407 28.71 -35.14 -37.54
C GLU A 407 29.47 -34.30 -36.50
N ILE A 408 30.79 -34.16 -36.62
CA ILE A 408 31.62 -33.30 -35.76
C ILE A 408 31.22 -31.82 -35.88
N LYS A 409 30.99 -31.32 -37.10
CA LYS A 409 30.57 -29.93 -37.32
C LYS A 409 29.14 -29.71 -36.85
N ARG A 410 28.24 -30.68 -37.09
CA ARG A 410 26.86 -30.65 -36.62
C ARG A 410 26.81 -30.56 -35.09
N GLN A 411 27.61 -31.37 -34.39
CA GLN A 411 27.68 -31.35 -32.93
C GLN A 411 28.23 -30.03 -32.37
N LYS A 412 29.25 -29.44 -33.01
CA LYS A 412 29.74 -28.11 -32.63
C LYS A 412 28.66 -27.02 -32.73
N ILE A 413 27.85 -27.05 -33.79
CA ILE A 413 26.75 -26.09 -33.96
C ILE A 413 25.64 -26.36 -32.94
N ARG A 414 25.33 -27.63 -32.61
CA ARG A 414 24.37 -27.96 -31.53
C ARG A 414 24.78 -27.38 -30.17
N VAL A 415 26.04 -27.54 -29.78
CA VAL A 415 26.55 -26.94 -28.53
C VAL A 415 26.35 -25.43 -28.51
N GLU A 416 26.54 -24.78 -29.66
CA GLU A 416 26.37 -23.33 -29.78
C GLU A 416 24.89 -22.90 -29.76
N ILE A 417 24.01 -23.70 -30.37
CA ILE A 417 22.56 -23.55 -30.25
C ILE A 417 22.15 -23.66 -28.77
N ASP A 418 22.62 -24.66 -28.04
CA ASP A 418 22.32 -24.87 -26.63
C ASP A 418 22.82 -23.72 -25.75
N ARG A 419 24.04 -23.21 -26.01
CA ARG A 419 24.60 -22.05 -25.32
C ARG A 419 23.73 -20.80 -25.52
N LEU A 420 23.43 -20.46 -26.78
CA LEU A 420 22.70 -19.23 -27.12
C LEU A 420 21.23 -19.29 -26.68
N THR A 421 20.60 -20.46 -26.79
CA THR A 421 19.24 -20.67 -26.26
C THR A 421 19.20 -20.61 -24.73
N GLY A 422 20.22 -21.14 -24.05
CA GLY A 422 20.40 -21.02 -22.59
C GLY A 422 20.60 -19.56 -22.14
N GLU A 423 21.17 -18.71 -22.99
CA GLU A 423 21.23 -17.25 -22.78
C GLU A 423 19.89 -16.55 -23.07
N GLY A 424 18.87 -17.28 -23.54
CA GLY A 424 17.55 -16.75 -23.87
C GLY A 424 17.46 -16.08 -25.25
N LYS A 425 18.44 -16.28 -26.13
CA LYS A 425 18.42 -15.73 -27.49
C LYS A 425 17.50 -16.55 -28.40
N ARG A 426 16.82 -15.88 -29.34
CA ARG A 426 16.07 -16.54 -30.42
C ARG A 426 17.02 -16.80 -31.58
N LEU A 427 16.88 -17.93 -32.27
CA LEU A 427 17.83 -18.37 -33.29
C LEU A 427 17.15 -18.61 -34.64
N VAL A 428 17.83 -18.25 -35.72
CA VAL A 428 17.47 -18.64 -37.09
C VAL A 428 18.68 -19.26 -37.76
N GLY A 429 18.51 -20.50 -38.20
CA GLY A 429 19.45 -21.17 -39.09
C GLY A 429 19.22 -20.74 -40.53
N MET A 430 20.33 -20.58 -41.27
CA MET A 430 20.32 -20.30 -42.70
C MET A 430 21.06 -21.39 -43.44
N ALA A 431 20.41 -21.90 -44.48
CA ALA A 431 21.01 -22.84 -45.41
C ALA A 431 20.60 -22.50 -46.84
N LYS A 432 21.39 -22.99 -47.80
CA LYS A 432 21.12 -22.79 -49.23
C LYS A 432 21.40 -24.05 -50.03
N ARG A 433 20.85 -24.14 -51.23
CA ARG A 433 21.15 -25.21 -52.19
C ARG A 433 21.10 -24.67 -53.61
N VAL A 434 22.15 -24.91 -54.39
CA VAL A 434 22.16 -24.58 -55.81
C VAL A 434 21.32 -25.60 -56.57
N VAL A 435 20.41 -25.13 -57.43
CA VAL A 435 19.45 -25.98 -58.17
C VAL A 435 19.71 -25.84 -59.68
N SER A 436 19.69 -26.96 -60.41
CA SER A 436 19.85 -26.97 -61.87
C SER A 436 18.58 -26.51 -62.62
N LYS A 437 18.74 -26.09 -63.89
CA LYS A 437 17.78 -25.34 -64.74
C LYS A 437 16.31 -25.79 -64.77
N LYS A 438 15.95 -27.02 -64.36
CA LYS A 438 14.63 -27.66 -64.61
C LYS A 438 13.56 -27.51 -63.52
N ARG A 439 13.82 -26.80 -62.42
CA ARG A 439 12.82 -26.65 -61.34
C ARG A 439 12.08 -25.32 -61.43
N ASP A 440 10.78 -25.38 -61.63
CA ASP A 440 9.89 -24.21 -61.74
C ASP A 440 9.05 -23.95 -60.49
N GLY A 441 9.09 -24.86 -59.49
CA GLY A 441 8.45 -24.64 -58.20
C GLY A 441 9.08 -25.45 -57.06
N ILE A 442 8.68 -25.13 -55.83
CA ILE A 442 9.15 -25.77 -54.58
C ILE A 442 7.99 -26.34 -53.77
N THR A 443 8.19 -27.53 -53.19
CA THR A 443 7.25 -28.15 -52.24
C THR A 443 7.96 -28.39 -50.90
N PRO A 444 7.23 -28.43 -49.77
CA PRO A 444 7.85 -28.56 -48.44
C PRO A 444 8.81 -29.75 -48.32
N ASP A 445 8.42 -30.93 -48.81
CA ASP A 445 9.25 -32.13 -48.72
C ASP A 445 10.49 -32.07 -49.62
N ALA A 446 10.40 -31.40 -50.76
CA ALA A 446 11.49 -31.25 -51.70
C ALA A 446 12.63 -30.34 -51.18
N VAL A 447 12.35 -29.50 -50.17
CA VAL A 447 13.30 -28.56 -49.54
C VAL A 447 14.19 -29.25 -48.50
N LYS A 448 13.68 -30.27 -47.80
CA LYS A 448 14.27 -30.90 -46.59
C LYS A 448 15.49 -31.83 -46.84
N ARG A 449 16.29 -31.60 -47.89
CA ARG A 449 17.46 -32.47 -48.22
C ARG A 449 18.60 -31.70 -48.89
N ASP A 450 19.82 -32.20 -48.75
CA ASP A 450 21.01 -31.73 -49.49
C ASP A 450 21.35 -30.23 -49.34
N LEU A 451 21.04 -29.62 -48.20
CA LEU A 451 21.31 -28.21 -47.95
C LEU A 451 22.79 -27.97 -47.56
N GLU A 452 23.33 -26.82 -47.96
CA GLU A 452 24.61 -26.29 -47.49
C GLU A 452 24.35 -25.29 -46.37
N TRP A 453 24.97 -25.50 -45.21
CA TRP A 453 24.84 -24.60 -44.07
C TRP A 453 25.55 -23.27 -44.35
N VAL A 454 24.84 -22.15 -44.16
CA VAL A 454 25.38 -20.81 -44.36
C VAL A 454 25.76 -20.19 -43.02
N GLY A 455 24.88 -20.28 -42.02
CA GLY A 455 25.17 -19.76 -40.69
C GLY A 455 24.00 -19.78 -39.74
N LEU A 456 24.27 -19.33 -38.51
CA LEU A 456 23.31 -19.15 -37.44
C LEU A 456 23.25 -17.67 -37.07
N VAL A 457 22.03 -17.14 -36.93
CA VAL A 457 21.81 -15.77 -36.46
C VAL A 457 21.07 -15.81 -35.14
N ALA A 458 21.58 -15.09 -34.15
CA ALA A 458 20.98 -14.96 -32.83
C ALA A 458 20.40 -13.57 -32.64
N PHE A 459 19.20 -13.55 -32.07
CA PHE A 459 18.39 -12.37 -31.85
C PHE A 459 18.13 -12.20 -30.36
N THR A 460 18.11 -10.95 -29.92
CA THR A 460 17.59 -10.58 -28.60
C THR A 460 16.54 -9.50 -28.74
N ASP A 461 15.62 -9.47 -27.78
CA ASP A 461 14.74 -8.33 -27.57
C ASP A 461 15.32 -7.51 -26.40
N PRO A 462 15.93 -6.34 -26.66
CA PRO A 462 16.66 -5.59 -25.66
C PRO A 462 15.72 -5.06 -24.57
N ILE A 463 16.26 -4.95 -23.36
CA ILE A 463 15.55 -4.36 -22.21
C ILE A 463 15.44 -2.85 -22.40
N ARG A 464 14.27 -2.27 -22.06
CA ARG A 464 14.07 -0.82 -22.10
C ARG A 464 14.94 -0.10 -21.06
N LEU A 465 15.42 1.08 -21.43
CA LEU A 465 16.15 1.97 -20.52
C LEU A 465 15.25 2.40 -19.34
N GLY A 466 15.82 2.48 -18.13
CA GLY A 466 15.11 2.91 -16.92
C GLY A 466 14.26 1.84 -16.22
N VAL A 467 14.09 0.64 -16.81
CA VAL A 467 13.33 -0.46 -16.18
C VAL A 467 13.98 -0.91 -14.88
N LYS A 468 15.32 -0.97 -14.80
CA LYS A 468 16.04 -1.38 -13.58
C LYS A 468 15.72 -0.48 -12.39
N ASP A 469 15.90 0.83 -12.54
CA ASP A 469 15.61 1.82 -11.49
C ASP A 469 14.14 1.80 -11.07
N ALA A 470 13.24 1.60 -12.03
CA ALA A 470 11.81 1.49 -11.76
C ALA A 470 11.47 0.22 -10.95
N LEU A 471 12.11 -0.91 -11.24
CA LEU A 471 11.93 -2.16 -10.48
C LEU A 471 12.48 -2.04 -9.05
N GLU A 472 13.59 -1.33 -8.84
CA GLU A 472 14.09 -1.05 -7.49
C GLU A 472 13.08 -0.24 -6.67
N LYS A 473 12.43 0.77 -7.27
CA LYS A 473 11.36 1.53 -6.63
C LYS A 473 10.11 0.68 -6.33
N VAL A 474 9.75 -0.24 -7.22
CA VAL A 474 8.64 -1.19 -6.98
C VAL A 474 8.96 -2.09 -5.78
N LYS A 475 10.21 -2.57 -5.70
CA LYS A 475 10.70 -3.38 -4.57
C LYS A 475 10.69 -2.58 -3.26
N SER A 476 11.19 -1.33 -3.26
CA SER A 476 11.15 -0.47 -2.07
C SER A 476 9.72 -0.18 -1.62
N ALA A 477 8.79 -0.07 -2.58
CA ALA A 477 7.37 0.18 -2.34
C ALA A 477 6.59 -1.07 -1.88
N ARG A 478 7.26 -2.21 -1.73
CA ARG A 478 6.69 -3.52 -1.34
C ARG A 478 5.52 -3.92 -2.24
N VAL A 479 5.64 -3.64 -3.53
CA VAL A 479 4.67 -4.04 -4.55
C VAL A 479 5.18 -5.32 -5.21
N LYS A 480 4.35 -6.37 -5.21
CA LYS A 480 4.70 -7.67 -5.80
C LYS A 480 4.79 -7.55 -7.31
N LEU A 481 5.76 -8.24 -7.91
CA LEU A 481 5.94 -8.28 -9.36
C LEU A 481 5.65 -9.69 -9.87
N ILE A 482 4.65 -9.82 -10.73
CA ILE A 482 4.30 -11.07 -11.38
C ILE A 482 4.49 -10.90 -12.88
N VAL A 483 5.31 -11.77 -13.47
CA VAL A 483 5.56 -11.77 -14.91
C VAL A 483 4.72 -12.87 -15.54
N ILE A 484 3.90 -12.50 -16.52
CA ILE A 484 2.97 -13.41 -17.19
C ILE A 484 3.24 -13.33 -18.69
N THR A 485 3.80 -14.37 -19.29
CA THR A 485 4.25 -14.32 -20.69
C THR A 485 3.93 -15.59 -21.48
N GLY A 486 3.68 -15.41 -22.78
CA GLY A 486 3.54 -16.49 -23.75
C GLY A 486 4.88 -17.10 -24.20
N ASP A 487 6.01 -16.51 -23.81
CA ASP A 487 7.35 -16.94 -24.17
C ASP A 487 7.79 -18.23 -23.43
N TYR A 488 8.90 -18.80 -23.88
CA TYR A 488 9.56 -19.90 -23.15
C TYR A 488 10.10 -19.42 -21.79
N ALA A 489 10.01 -20.30 -20.79
CA ALA A 489 10.41 -20.00 -19.42
C ALA A 489 11.87 -19.52 -19.32
N GLN A 490 12.82 -20.23 -19.94
CA GLN A 490 14.24 -19.85 -19.85
C GLN A 490 14.55 -18.48 -20.46
N THR A 491 13.87 -18.10 -21.54
CA THR A 491 14.00 -16.75 -22.11
C THR A 491 13.54 -15.68 -21.12
N ALA A 492 12.41 -15.90 -20.44
CA ALA A 492 11.91 -14.97 -19.44
C ALA A 492 12.81 -14.91 -18.20
N VAL A 493 13.31 -16.05 -17.71
CA VAL A 493 14.28 -16.11 -16.60
C VAL A 493 15.56 -15.35 -16.95
N SER A 494 16.10 -15.50 -18.16
CA SER A 494 17.30 -14.76 -18.60
C SER A 494 17.08 -13.24 -18.60
N VAL A 495 15.94 -12.77 -19.11
CA VAL A 495 15.59 -11.34 -19.11
C VAL A 495 15.48 -10.81 -17.68
N LEU A 496 14.86 -11.56 -16.77
CA LEU A 496 14.70 -11.16 -15.38
C LEU A 496 16.04 -11.16 -14.62
N LYS A 497 16.91 -12.13 -14.90
CA LYS A 497 18.28 -12.16 -14.38
C LYS A 497 19.08 -10.91 -14.80
N ASN A 498 18.94 -10.49 -16.06
CA ASN A 498 19.58 -9.26 -16.57
C ASN A 498 19.02 -7.98 -15.93
N LEU A 499 17.82 -8.05 -15.34
CA LEU A 499 17.18 -7.01 -14.54
C LEU A 499 17.49 -7.12 -13.04
N ASN A 500 18.42 -7.98 -12.63
CA ASN A 500 18.75 -8.29 -11.23
C ASN A 500 17.60 -8.93 -10.43
N ILE A 501 16.63 -9.54 -11.11
CA ILE A 501 15.54 -10.32 -10.48
C ILE A 501 15.90 -11.79 -10.58
N HIS A 502 16.14 -12.41 -9.43
CA HIS A 502 16.38 -13.85 -9.32
C HIS A 502 15.04 -14.54 -9.02
N ILE A 503 14.72 -15.57 -9.80
CA ILE A 503 13.53 -16.40 -9.61
C ILE A 503 13.99 -17.84 -9.43
N ASP A 504 13.64 -18.43 -8.30
CA ASP A 504 13.89 -19.85 -8.03
C ASP A 504 13.07 -20.72 -8.98
N GLU A 505 13.56 -21.92 -9.29
CA GLU A 505 12.86 -22.85 -10.19
C GLU A 505 11.44 -23.18 -9.70
N ASP A 506 11.24 -23.28 -8.38
CA ASP A 506 9.93 -23.52 -7.75
C ASP A 506 8.92 -22.38 -7.98
N ASN A 507 9.39 -21.18 -8.36
CA ASN A 507 8.58 -19.99 -8.60
C ASN A 507 8.31 -19.76 -10.10
N VAL A 508 8.72 -20.69 -10.96
CA VAL A 508 8.36 -20.74 -12.39
C VAL A 508 7.19 -21.73 -12.56
N ILE A 509 6.10 -21.28 -13.17
CA ILE A 509 4.92 -22.11 -13.44
C ILE A 509 4.62 -22.08 -14.93
N LEU A 510 4.54 -23.26 -15.54
CA LEU A 510 4.18 -23.39 -16.96
C LEU A 510 2.66 -23.33 -17.15
N GLY A 511 2.20 -22.83 -18.29
CA GLY A 511 0.77 -22.79 -18.63
C GLY A 511 0.08 -24.16 -18.54
N SER A 512 0.77 -25.24 -18.92
CA SER A 512 0.26 -26.61 -18.78
C SER A 512 0.04 -27.05 -17.32
N GLU A 513 0.88 -26.58 -16.41
CA GLU A 513 0.75 -26.84 -14.97
C GLU A 513 -0.36 -25.97 -14.38
N LEU A 514 -0.42 -24.70 -14.80
CA LEU A 514 -1.43 -23.74 -14.33
C LEU A 514 -2.86 -24.18 -14.64
N GLU A 515 -3.07 -24.92 -15.73
CA GLU A 515 -4.38 -25.46 -16.08
C GLU A 515 -4.89 -26.46 -15.04
N THR A 516 -4.02 -27.35 -14.55
CA THR A 516 -4.37 -28.40 -13.58
C THR A 516 -4.41 -27.89 -12.14
N ILE A 517 -3.69 -26.82 -11.80
CA ILE A 517 -3.67 -26.24 -10.46
C ILE A 517 -5.04 -25.62 -10.09
N PRO A 518 -5.70 -26.03 -8.99
CA PRO A 518 -6.90 -25.38 -8.51
C PRO A 518 -6.63 -23.93 -8.05
N ILE A 519 -7.63 -23.05 -8.19
CA ILE A 519 -7.52 -21.63 -7.77
C ILE A 519 -7.10 -21.49 -6.31
N SER A 520 -7.57 -22.35 -5.40
CA SER A 520 -7.21 -22.32 -3.97
C SER A 520 -5.72 -22.59 -3.71
N THR A 521 -5.11 -23.49 -4.48
CA THR A 521 -3.67 -23.78 -4.39
C THR A 521 -2.86 -22.65 -5.00
N LEU A 522 -3.27 -22.15 -6.16
CA LEU A 522 -2.66 -20.99 -6.82
C LEU A 522 -2.67 -19.76 -5.89
N ARG A 523 -3.81 -19.53 -5.23
CA ARG A 523 -4.02 -18.45 -4.27
C ARG A 523 -3.01 -18.50 -3.12
N ARG A 524 -2.75 -19.68 -2.55
CA ARG A 524 -1.76 -19.86 -1.46
C ARG A 524 -0.35 -19.55 -1.94
N LYS A 525 0.02 -20.01 -3.13
CA LYS A 525 1.34 -19.76 -3.72
C LYS A 525 1.56 -18.27 -4.03
N LEU A 526 0.54 -17.57 -4.50
CA LEU A 526 0.56 -16.12 -4.73
C LEU A 526 0.63 -15.29 -3.44
N GLN A 527 0.27 -15.86 -2.28
CA GLN A 527 0.42 -15.18 -0.99
C GLN A 527 1.86 -15.22 -0.47
N THR A 528 2.57 -16.33 -0.69
CA THR A 528 3.87 -16.62 -0.06
C THR A 528 5.08 -16.12 -0.83
N THR A 529 4.90 -15.70 -2.09
CA THR A 529 6.01 -15.36 -2.97
C THR A 529 5.87 -13.94 -3.52
N ASP A 530 6.96 -13.17 -3.49
CA ASP A 530 7.00 -11.78 -3.96
C ASP A 530 7.25 -11.64 -5.47
N ALA A 531 7.88 -12.66 -6.09
CA ALA A 531 8.15 -12.72 -7.52
C ALA A 531 7.80 -14.10 -8.10
N LEU A 532 6.90 -14.14 -9.08
CA LEU A 532 6.50 -15.35 -9.79
C LEU A 532 6.57 -15.14 -11.30
N LEU A 533 6.98 -16.19 -12.01
CA LEU A 533 6.99 -16.23 -13.47
C LEU A 533 5.98 -17.27 -13.96
N PHE A 534 5.00 -16.82 -14.72
CA PHE A 534 4.11 -17.68 -15.49
C PHE A 534 4.52 -17.63 -16.96
N ALA A 535 4.93 -18.78 -17.51
CA ALA A 535 5.39 -18.91 -18.89
C ALA A 535 4.44 -19.78 -19.71
N ARG A 536 4.43 -19.61 -21.04
CA ARG A 536 3.52 -20.33 -21.95
C ARG A 536 2.04 -20.20 -21.60
N THR A 537 1.62 -19.04 -21.11
CA THR A 537 0.23 -18.82 -20.68
C THR A 537 -0.73 -18.49 -21.81
N THR A 538 -1.95 -18.98 -21.73
CA THR A 538 -3.08 -18.59 -22.59
C THR A 538 -3.86 -17.40 -22.02
N PRO A 539 -4.71 -16.70 -22.82
CA PRO A 539 -5.57 -15.62 -22.34
C PRO A 539 -6.44 -15.97 -21.12
N SER A 540 -7.07 -17.16 -21.14
CA SER A 540 -7.91 -17.65 -20.04
C SER A 540 -7.11 -17.89 -18.76
N GLN A 541 -5.85 -18.30 -18.89
CA GLN A 541 -4.93 -18.48 -17.77
C GLN A 541 -4.47 -17.15 -17.18
N LYS A 542 -4.23 -16.12 -18.00
CA LYS A 542 -3.95 -14.76 -17.51
C LYS A 542 -5.10 -14.25 -16.61
N LEU A 543 -6.34 -14.44 -17.06
CA LEU A 543 -7.54 -14.11 -16.27
C LEU A 543 -7.65 -14.94 -14.98
N LYS A 544 -7.31 -16.23 -15.01
CA LYS A 544 -7.29 -17.11 -13.82
C LYS A 544 -6.33 -16.58 -12.75
N ILE A 545 -5.15 -16.09 -13.14
CA ILE A 545 -4.16 -15.49 -12.22
C ILE A 545 -4.74 -14.21 -11.58
N VAL A 546 -5.30 -13.30 -12.38
CA VAL A 546 -5.93 -12.07 -11.89
C VAL A 546 -7.05 -12.36 -10.89
N ARG A 547 -7.90 -13.36 -11.17
CA ARG A 547 -8.97 -13.77 -10.23
C ARG A 547 -8.43 -14.30 -8.92
N ALA A 548 -7.39 -15.15 -8.95
CA ALA A 548 -6.77 -15.69 -7.75
C ALA A 548 -6.15 -14.59 -6.87
N LEU A 549 -5.54 -13.57 -7.48
CA LEU A 549 -5.04 -12.38 -6.78
C LEU A 549 -6.18 -11.54 -6.18
N LYS A 550 -7.29 -11.35 -6.90
CA LYS A 550 -8.46 -10.64 -6.36
C LYS A 550 -9.07 -11.35 -5.16
N GLU A 551 -9.13 -12.68 -5.18
CA GLU A 551 -9.58 -13.47 -4.02
C GLU A 551 -8.65 -13.33 -2.80
N ASN A 552 -7.38 -12.96 -3.02
CA ASN A 552 -6.45 -12.56 -1.97
C ASN A 552 -6.66 -11.12 -1.47
N LYS A 553 -7.62 -10.37 -2.03
CA LYS A 553 -7.87 -8.95 -1.77
C LYS A 553 -6.68 -8.05 -2.15
N GLU A 554 -5.84 -8.51 -3.07
CA GLU A 554 -4.77 -7.72 -3.68
C GLU A 554 -5.39 -6.69 -4.65
N VAL A 555 -4.76 -5.52 -4.79
CA VAL A 555 -5.12 -4.50 -5.80
C VAL A 555 -4.17 -4.66 -6.98
N ILE A 556 -4.73 -5.03 -8.12
CA ILE A 556 -3.94 -5.55 -9.25
C ILE A 556 -3.84 -4.50 -10.35
N ALA A 557 -2.62 -4.12 -10.68
CA ALA A 557 -2.30 -3.44 -11.92
C ALA A 557 -1.85 -4.47 -12.95
N MET A 558 -2.58 -4.63 -14.06
CA MET A 558 -2.20 -5.54 -15.13
C MET A 558 -1.82 -4.75 -16.37
N MET A 559 -0.68 -5.08 -16.98
CA MET A 559 -0.25 -4.53 -18.27
C MET A 559 -0.39 -5.55 -19.39
N GLY A 560 -0.89 -5.10 -20.55
CA GLY A 560 -0.99 -5.88 -21.78
C GLY A 560 -1.07 -4.96 -23.00
N ASP A 561 -0.96 -5.52 -24.20
CA ASP A 561 -0.94 -4.77 -25.46
C ASP A 561 -1.85 -5.37 -26.54
N GLY A 562 -2.13 -6.67 -26.47
CA GLY A 562 -2.93 -7.40 -27.43
C GLY A 562 -4.39 -7.62 -27.02
N VAL A 563 -5.21 -8.01 -28.00
CA VAL A 563 -6.61 -8.45 -27.81
C VAL A 563 -6.71 -9.60 -26.80
N ASN A 564 -5.67 -10.43 -26.75
CA ASN A 564 -5.52 -11.56 -25.83
C ASN A 564 -5.48 -11.16 -24.34
N ASP A 565 -5.10 -9.92 -24.02
CA ASP A 565 -4.99 -9.44 -22.65
C ASP A 565 -6.25 -8.72 -22.16
N ALA A 566 -7.14 -8.32 -23.09
CA ALA A 566 -8.33 -7.54 -22.80
C ALA A 566 -9.21 -8.10 -21.67
N PRO A 567 -9.51 -9.42 -21.59
CA PRO A 567 -10.33 -9.96 -20.50
C PRO A 567 -9.67 -9.79 -19.13
N ALA A 568 -8.35 -9.95 -19.05
CA ALA A 568 -7.60 -9.88 -17.82
C ALA A 568 -7.32 -8.41 -17.41
N LEU A 569 -7.07 -7.53 -18.38
CA LEU A 569 -7.03 -6.07 -18.19
C LEU A 569 -8.34 -5.54 -17.59
N LYS A 570 -9.48 -5.95 -18.16
CA LYS A 570 -10.81 -5.51 -17.70
C LYS A 570 -11.16 -6.01 -16.30
N HIS A 571 -10.65 -7.18 -15.90
CA HIS A 571 -10.88 -7.75 -14.57
C HIS A 571 -9.88 -7.25 -13.51
N ALA A 572 -8.73 -6.72 -13.92
CA ALA A 572 -7.79 -6.07 -13.02
C ALA A 572 -8.42 -4.83 -12.38
N ASP A 573 -7.82 -4.31 -11.30
CA ASP A 573 -8.28 -3.07 -10.68
C ASP A 573 -7.76 -1.85 -11.44
N ILE A 574 -6.62 -1.99 -12.10
CA ILE A 574 -6.06 -1.06 -13.09
C ILE A 574 -5.58 -1.85 -14.31
N GLY A 575 -6.26 -1.70 -15.45
CA GLY A 575 -5.74 -2.12 -16.75
C GLY A 575 -4.75 -1.09 -17.32
N ILE A 576 -3.56 -1.52 -17.74
CA ILE A 576 -2.51 -0.67 -18.28
C ILE A 576 -2.17 -1.10 -19.70
N VAL A 577 -2.08 -0.16 -20.64
CA VAL A 577 -1.69 -0.44 -22.03
C VAL A 577 -0.67 0.56 -22.53
N VAL A 578 0.06 0.17 -23.57
CA VAL A 578 0.90 1.08 -24.36
C VAL A 578 0.07 1.87 -25.38
N GLY A 579 0.55 3.04 -25.79
CA GLY A 579 -0.13 3.91 -26.77
C GLY A 579 -0.35 3.26 -28.14
N ASP A 580 0.47 2.29 -28.53
CA ASP A 580 0.34 1.54 -29.78
C ASP A 580 -0.44 0.21 -29.64
N ALA A 581 -1.03 -0.06 -28.47
CA ALA A 581 -1.80 -1.28 -28.22
C ALA A 581 -3.03 -1.38 -29.14
N SER A 582 -3.55 -2.60 -29.30
CA SER A 582 -4.82 -2.85 -30.00
C SER A 582 -5.96 -2.04 -29.40
N ASP A 583 -6.94 -1.65 -30.23
CA ASP A 583 -8.05 -0.81 -29.77
C ASP A 583 -8.88 -1.48 -28.67
N VAL A 584 -8.98 -2.82 -28.70
CA VAL A 584 -9.62 -3.62 -27.65
C VAL A 584 -8.91 -3.50 -26.31
N ALA A 585 -7.57 -3.60 -26.34
CA ALA A 585 -6.77 -3.49 -25.13
C ALA A 585 -6.92 -2.08 -24.56
N LYS A 586 -6.84 -1.04 -25.40
CA LYS A 586 -7.02 0.36 -24.98
C LYS A 586 -8.37 0.62 -24.36
N GLU A 587 -9.44 0.05 -24.90
CA GLU A 587 -10.78 0.20 -24.34
C GLU A 587 -10.93 -0.51 -22.99
N SER A 588 -10.28 -1.66 -22.83
CA SER A 588 -10.28 -2.43 -21.59
C SER A 588 -9.39 -1.84 -20.50
N ALA A 589 -8.50 -0.91 -20.88
CA ALA A 589 -7.53 -0.30 -19.98
C ALA A 589 -8.06 0.97 -19.30
N ASP A 590 -7.48 1.24 -18.14
CA ASP A 590 -7.72 2.38 -17.27
C ASP A 590 -6.62 3.45 -17.40
N LEU A 591 -5.39 3.01 -17.69
CA LEU A 591 -4.20 3.83 -17.86
C LEU A 591 -3.54 3.52 -19.22
N VAL A 592 -3.32 4.56 -20.03
CA VAL A 592 -2.61 4.48 -21.30
C VAL A 592 -1.23 5.12 -21.16
N LEU A 593 -0.17 4.38 -21.46
CA LEU A 593 1.21 4.85 -21.44
C LEU A 593 1.56 5.43 -22.81
N LEU A 594 1.68 6.76 -22.89
CA LEU A 594 1.95 7.45 -24.16
C LEU A 594 3.40 7.27 -24.64
N ASP A 595 4.30 6.79 -23.78
CA ASP A 595 5.71 6.52 -24.09
C ASP A 595 6.11 5.04 -23.98
N SER A 596 5.16 4.17 -23.64
CA SER A 596 5.39 2.74 -23.45
C SER A 596 6.49 2.43 -22.41
N SER A 597 6.65 3.28 -21.39
CA SER A 597 7.70 3.14 -20.36
C SER A 597 7.18 2.53 -19.07
N PHE A 598 7.87 1.51 -18.54
CA PHE A 598 7.58 0.94 -17.22
C PHE A 598 7.76 1.97 -16.09
N ALA A 599 8.69 2.93 -16.24
CA ALA A 599 8.90 3.98 -15.25
C ALA A 599 7.67 4.90 -15.09
N THR A 600 6.86 5.04 -16.14
CA THR A 600 5.60 5.80 -16.11
C THR A 600 4.57 5.13 -15.22
N ILE A 601 4.51 3.80 -15.18
CA ILE A 601 3.64 3.04 -14.26
C ILE A 601 4.03 3.33 -12.81
N VAL A 602 5.32 3.25 -12.51
CA VAL A 602 5.84 3.50 -11.16
C VAL A 602 5.56 4.94 -10.73
N SER A 603 5.76 5.90 -11.63
CA SER A 603 5.45 7.32 -11.38
C SER A 603 3.96 7.56 -11.17
N ALA A 604 3.10 6.85 -11.91
CA ALA A 604 1.65 6.92 -11.75
C ALA A 604 1.18 6.34 -10.39
N ILE A 605 1.80 5.24 -9.93
CA ILE A 605 1.55 4.68 -8.59
C ILE A 605 2.01 5.65 -7.51
N GLU A 606 3.19 6.26 -7.65
CA GLU A 606 3.71 7.27 -6.72
C GLU A 606 2.77 8.49 -6.61
N GLU A 607 2.30 9.02 -7.74
CA GLU A 607 1.29 10.10 -7.75
C GLU A 607 -0.05 9.64 -7.16
N GLY A 608 -0.51 8.43 -7.47
CA GLY A 608 -1.72 7.84 -6.87
C GLY A 608 -1.64 7.76 -5.34
N ARG A 609 -0.48 7.37 -4.79
CA ARG A 609 -0.24 7.40 -3.34
C ARG A 609 -0.30 8.83 -2.80
N GLY A 610 0.28 9.79 -3.53
CA GLY A 610 0.29 11.22 -3.18
C GLY A 610 -1.11 11.84 -3.16
N ILE A 611 -1.95 11.54 -4.16
CA ILE A 611 -3.36 11.93 -4.22
C ILE A 611 -4.06 11.50 -2.93
N PHE A 612 -3.94 10.23 -2.55
CA PHE A 612 -4.62 9.70 -1.38
C PHE A 612 -4.07 10.27 -0.06
N GLU A 613 -2.76 10.53 0.03
CA GLU A 613 -2.15 11.21 1.17
C GLU A 613 -2.73 12.63 1.33
N ASN A 614 -2.80 13.41 0.24
CA ASN A 614 -3.35 14.77 0.26
C ASN A 614 -4.84 14.79 0.59
N ILE A 615 -5.61 13.81 0.10
CA ILE A 615 -7.00 13.60 0.50
C ILE A 615 -7.10 13.43 2.03
N ARG A 616 -6.27 12.58 2.64
CA ARG A 616 -6.26 12.39 4.10
C ARG A 616 -5.85 13.64 4.87
N LYS A 617 -4.91 14.45 4.34
CA LYS A 617 -4.54 15.75 4.91
C LYS A 617 -5.74 16.69 4.95
N ILE A 618 -6.46 16.83 3.84
CA ILE A 618 -7.65 17.68 3.74
C ILE A 618 -8.74 17.22 4.73
N VAL A 619 -9.04 15.92 4.76
CA VAL A 619 -10.03 15.37 5.70
C VAL A 619 -9.64 15.60 7.15
N LEU A 620 -8.36 15.37 7.50
CA LEU A 620 -7.86 15.61 8.85
C LEU A 620 -7.96 17.10 9.23
N TYR A 621 -7.59 17.99 8.33
CA TYR A 621 -7.64 19.43 8.55
C TYR A 621 -9.07 19.92 8.80
N LEU A 622 -9.96 19.73 7.82
CA LEU A 622 -11.34 20.23 7.88
C LEU A 622 -12.12 19.64 9.06
N MET A 623 -11.89 18.36 9.37
CA MET A 623 -12.58 17.73 10.51
C MET A 623 -12.05 18.20 11.86
N SER A 624 -10.73 18.38 11.98
CA SER A 624 -10.17 18.85 13.25
C SER A 624 -10.64 20.26 13.56
N ASP A 625 -10.72 21.10 12.54
CA ASP A 625 -11.19 22.49 12.62
C ASP A 625 -12.64 22.57 13.07
N ALA A 626 -13.55 21.89 12.36
CA ALA A 626 -14.97 21.89 12.68
C ALA A 626 -15.27 21.36 14.10
N PHE A 627 -14.55 20.32 14.55
CA PHE A 627 -14.72 19.78 15.90
C PHE A 627 -14.07 20.67 16.99
N GLU A 628 -13.11 21.51 16.66
CA GLU A 628 -12.48 22.47 17.59
C GLU A 628 -13.53 23.43 18.17
N GLU A 629 -14.36 23.99 17.30
CA GLU A 629 -15.44 24.91 17.64
C GLU A 629 -16.51 24.22 18.50
N ILE A 630 -16.87 22.98 18.17
CA ILE A 630 -17.78 22.15 18.97
C ILE A 630 -17.28 21.99 20.40
N VAL A 631 -15.99 21.69 20.58
CA VAL A 631 -15.41 21.53 21.91
C VAL A 631 -15.52 22.83 22.71
N ALA A 632 -15.22 23.97 22.10
CA ALA A 632 -15.32 25.28 22.76
C ALA A 632 -16.77 25.58 23.20
N VAL A 633 -17.74 25.43 22.29
CA VAL A 633 -19.16 25.70 22.56
C VAL A 633 -19.73 24.76 23.62
N ILE A 634 -19.53 23.44 23.48
CA ILE A 634 -19.99 22.45 24.47
C ILE A 634 -19.35 22.71 25.82
N GLY A 635 -18.04 22.98 25.86
CA GLY A 635 -17.35 23.29 27.10
C GLY A 635 -17.88 24.54 27.80
N GLY A 636 -18.21 25.60 27.04
CA GLY A 636 -18.87 26.79 27.57
C GLY A 636 -20.23 26.49 28.19
N ILE A 637 -21.05 25.68 27.50
CA ILE A 637 -22.38 25.28 27.98
C ILE A 637 -22.28 24.44 29.26
N LEU A 638 -21.45 23.40 29.28
CA LEU A 638 -21.28 22.50 30.43
C LEU A 638 -20.76 23.20 31.68
N LEU A 639 -19.95 24.25 31.50
CA LEU A 639 -19.44 25.07 32.60
C LEU A 639 -20.40 26.19 33.04
N GLY A 640 -21.58 26.31 32.41
CA GLY A 640 -22.56 27.36 32.71
C GLY A 640 -22.09 28.77 32.32
N LEU A 641 -21.18 28.88 31.34
CA LEU A 641 -20.60 30.15 30.89
C LEU A 641 -21.36 30.72 29.68
N PRO A 642 -21.33 32.04 29.41
CA PRO A 642 -21.84 32.55 28.15
C PRO A 642 -21.17 31.87 26.94
N LEU A 643 -21.84 31.86 25.79
CA LEU A 643 -21.30 31.20 24.60
C LEU A 643 -19.94 31.82 24.20
N PRO A 644 -18.87 31.02 24.06
CA PRO A 644 -17.54 31.54 23.77
C PRO A 644 -17.43 32.21 22.40
N VAL A 645 -18.23 31.77 21.44
CA VAL A 645 -18.30 32.30 20.08
C VAL A 645 -19.75 32.32 19.60
N THR A 646 -20.09 33.30 18.76
CA THR A 646 -21.43 33.43 18.16
C THR A 646 -21.55 32.65 16.85
N ALA A 647 -22.78 32.42 16.39
CA ALA A 647 -23.05 31.79 15.09
C ALA A 647 -22.36 32.53 13.91
N ALA A 648 -22.40 33.87 13.94
CA ALA A 648 -21.74 34.71 12.94
C ALA A 648 -20.22 34.54 12.90
N GLN A 649 -19.59 34.41 14.08
CA GLN A 649 -18.15 34.25 14.23
C GLN A 649 -17.68 32.87 13.74
N ILE A 650 -18.44 31.81 14.06
CA ILE A 650 -18.24 30.44 13.56
C ILE A 650 -18.25 30.41 12.02
N LEU A 651 -19.29 30.98 11.40
CA LEU A 651 -19.42 31.02 9.94
C LEU A 651 -18.25 31.78 9.28
N TRP A 652 -17.74 32.83 9.92
CA TRP A 652 -16.58 33.56 9.43
C TRP A 652 -15.28 32.74 9.53
N ILE A 653 -15.06 32.03 10.65
CA ILE A 653 -13.88 31.16 10.82
C ILE A 653 -13.84 30.16 9.67
N ASN A 654 -14.92 29.41 9.45
CA ASN A 654 -15.02 28.42 8.39
C ASN A 654 -14.79 29.02 7.01
N LEU A 655 -15.33 30.21 6.73
CA LEU A 655 -15.08 30.86 5.44
C LEU A 655 -13.58 31.11 5.18
N VAL A 656 -12.83 31.46 6.23
CA VAL A 656 -11.39 31.74 6.15
C VAL A 656 -10.56 30.45 6.15
N SER A 657 -10.82 29.53 7.08
CA SER A 657 -10.06 28.28 7.27
C SER A 657 -10.43 27.20 6.23
N ASP A 658 -11.71 26.99 5.95
CA ASP A 658 -12.21 26.07 4.93
C ASP A 658 -12.14 26.66 3.51
N GLY A 659 -11.57 27.86 3.33
CA GLY A 659 -11.42 28.50 2.02
C GLY A 659 -10.13 28.08 1.29
N PHE A 660 -9.06 28.84 1.48
CA PHE A 660 -7.82 28.67 0.73
C PHE A 660 -6.86 27.60 1.26
N PRO A 661 -6.70 27.40 2.59
CA PRO A 661 -5.74 26.42 3.12
C PRO A 661 -5.98 24.99 2.65
N HIS A 662 -7.24 24.50 2.67
CA HIS A 662 -7.54 23.14 2.22
C HIS A 662 -7.28 22.97 0.70
N LEU A 663 -7.58 23.99 -0.13
CA LEU A 663 -7.24 23.98 -1.56
C LEU A 663 -5.72 23.94 -1.76
N ALA A 664 -4.95 24.65 -0.94
CA ALA A 664 -3.50 24.60 -1.00
C ALA A 664 -2.92 23.23 -0.59
N LEU A 665 -3.59 22.50 0.33
CA LEU A 665 -3.23 21.12 0.66
C LEU A 665 -3.45 20.16 -0.53
N THR A 666 -4.31 20.52 -1.51
CA THR A 666 -4.52 19.66 -2.68
C THR A 666 -3.26 19.48 -3.52
N ILE A 667 -2.39 20.50 -3.51
CA ILE A 667 -1.12 20.57 -4.24
C ILE A 667 0.10 20.40 -3.34
N ASP A 668 -0.09 19.86 -2.14
CA ASP A 668 1.01 19.61 -1.22
C ASP A 668 2.02 18.62 -1.82
N PRO A 669 3.33 18.85 -1.63
CA PRO A 669 4.37 17.93 -2.07
C PRO A 669 4.18 16.52 -1.48
N ARG A 670 4.61 15.52 -2.26
CA ARG A 670 4.61 14.11 -1.85
C ARG A 670 5.66 13.91 -0.75
N SER A 671 5.36 13.08 0.24
CA SER A 671 6.34 12.72 1.26
C SER A 671 7.52 11.95 0.65
N SER A 672 8.75 12.23 1.10
CA SER A 672 9.97 11.60 0.57
C SER A 672 10.00 10.06 0.75
N GLU A 673 9.25 9.54 1.71
CA GLU A 673 9.17 8.11 2.05
C GLU A 673 7.91 7.43 1.46
N ILE A 674 7.17 8.09 0.56
CA ILE A 674 5.88 7.59 0.05
C ILE A 674 6.01 6.24 -0.71
N MET A 675 7.17 6.02 -1.35
CA MET A 675 7.55 4.77 -2.02
C MET A 675 8.30 3.79 -1.12
N GLN A 676 8.44 4.08 0.18
CA GLN A 676 8.96 3.15 1.18
C GLN A 676 7.84 2.59 2.07
N ALA A 677 6.68 3.26 2.08
CA ALA A 677 5.49 2.78 2.77
C ALA A 677 4.90 1.54 2.09
N SER A 678 4.41 0.59 2.89
CA SER A 678 3.62 -0.54 2.39
C SER A 678 2.38 -0.05 1.64
N PRO A 679 1.91 -0.81 0.62
CA PRO A 679 0.64 -0.52 -0.03
C PRO A 679 -0.51 -0.42 0.97
N ARG A 680 -1.48 0.46 0.67
CA ARG A 680 -2.68 0.62 1.50
C ARG A 680 -3.53 -0.65 1.43
N ASN A 681 -4.12 -1.03 2.56
CA ASN A 681 -5.21 -2.00 2.56
C ASN A 681 -6.44 -1.39 1.87
N SER A 682 -6.90 -2.00 0.78
CA SER A 682 -8.04 -1.54 -0.02
C SER A 682 -9.31 -1.31 0.80
N GLN A 683 -9.48 -2.04 1.90
CA GLN A 683 -10.64 -1.92 2.81
C GLN A 683 -10.45 -0.94 3.96
N GLU A 684 -9.29 -0.31 4.10
CA GLU A 684 -9.11 0.76 5.09
C GLU A 684 -10.02 1.94 4.74
N PRO A 685 -10.87 2.41 5.66
CA PRO A 685 -11.74 3.55 5.40
C PRO A 685 -10.92 4.83 5.19
N LEU A 686 -11.51 5.79 4.47
CA LEU A 686 -10.94 7.12 4.24
C LEU A 686 -10.41 7.76 5.54
N VAL A 687 -11.27 7.78 6.57
CA VAL A 687 -10.92 8.20 7.93
C VAL A 687 -10.58 6.98 8.77
N ALA A 688 -9.29 6.64 8.78
CA ALA A 688 -8.75 5.54 9.55
C ALA A 688 -8.87 5.77 11.06
N SER A 689 -8.87 4.70 11.87
CA SER A 689 -9.00 4.79 13.33
C SER A 689 -7.93 5.66 13.99
N TRP A 690 -6.71 5.67 13.45
CA TRP A 690 -5.65 6.56 13.92
C TRP A 690 -5.93 8.03 13.61
N MET A 691 -6.56 8.34 12.46
CA MET A 691 -7.00 9.70 12.12
C MET A 691 -8.08 10.18 13.07
N LYS A 692 -9.06 9.32 13.41
CA LYS A 692 -10.11 9.66 14.38
C LYS A 692 -9.53 10.10 15.74
N LYS A 693 -8.50 9.40 16.21
CA LYS A 693 -7.78 9.77 17.45
C LYS A 693 -7.06 11.12 17.31
N LEU A 694 -6.40 11.35 16.17
CA LEU A 694 -5.69 12.60 15.93
C LEU A 694 -6.65 13.79 15.82
N ILE A 695 -7.75 13.64 15.07
CA ILE A 695 -8.84 14.62 14.98
C ILE A 695 -9.32 14.98 16.40
N LEU A 696 -9.68 13.99 17.20
CA LEU A 696 -10.15 14.20 18.57
C LEU A 696 -9.14 14.98 19.42
N ILE A 697 -7.85 14.64 19.34
CA ILE A 697 -6.79 15.29 20.12
C ILE A 697 -6.59 16.74 19.68
N VAL A 698 -6.53 16.99 18.37
CA VAL A 698 -6.36 18.35 17.81
C VAL A 698 -7.54 19.21 18.24
N SER A 699 -8.76 18.74 18.05
CA SER A 699 -9.98 19.47 18.40
C SER A 699 -10.11 19.73 19.90
N LEU A 700 -9.70 18.78 20.75
CA LEU A 700 -9.66 18.98 22.19
C LEU A 700 -8.67 20.09 22.58
N TRP A 701 -7.43 20.04 22.08
CA TRP A 701 -6.42 21.05 22.43
C TRP A 701 -6.78 22.44 21.91
N GLY A 702 -7.20 22.55 20.66
CA GLY A 702 -7.60 23.83 20.08
C GLY A 702 -8.81 24.43 20.81
N GLY A 703 -9.88 23.63 20.96
CA GLY A 703 -11.15 24.10 21.52
C GLY A 703 -11.04 24.44 23.01
N THR A 704 -10.30 23.63 23.77
CA THR A 704 -10.03 23.94 25.19
C THR A 704 -9.14 25.17 25.35
N THR A 705 -8.16 25.38 24.46
CA THR A 705 -7.32 26.58 24.49
C THR A 705 -8.15 27.84 24.23
N GLY A 706 -9.02 27.82 23.22
CA GLY A 706 -9.98 28.89 22.95
C GLY A 706 -10.90 29.17 24.15
N LEU A 707 -11.44 28.11 24.76
CA LEU A 707 -12.30 28.21 25.93
C LEU A 707 -11.56 28.74 27.18
N VAL A 708 -10.33 28.31 27.42
CA VAL A 708 -9.51 28.78 28.55
C VAL A 708 -9.21 30.27 28.41
N LEU A 709 -8.86 30.73 27.21
CA LEU A 709 -8.64 32.16 26.96
C LEU A 709 -9.95 32.95 27.10
N PHE A 710 -11.06 32.42 26.61
CA PHE A 710 -12.39 33.01 26.86
C PHE A 710 -12.65 33.18 28.37
N ILE A 711 -12.48 32.12 29.16
CA ILE A 711 -12.68 32.15 30.62
C ILE A 711 -11.76 33.16 31.28
N TYR A 712 -10.48 33.18 30.89
CA TYR A 712 -9.49 34.09 31.46
C TYR A 712 -9.88 35.56 31.23
N PHE A 713 -10.18 35.94 29.99
CA PHE A 713 -10.58 37.31 29.67
C PHE A 713 -11.94 37.68 30.26
N TYR A 714 -12.90 36.74 30.26
CA TYR A 714 -14.21 36.96 30.85
C TYR A 714 -14.11 37.22 32.36
N ARG A 715 -13.36 36.40 33.10
CA ARG A 715 -13.20 36.56 34.56
C ARG A 715 -12.36 37.77 34.97
N THR A 716 -11.37 38.15 34.16
CA THR A 716 -10.48 39.28 34.51
C THR A 716 -11.06 40.64 34.14
N THR A 717 -11.82 40.73 33.05
CA THR A 717 -12.34 42.02 32.55
C THR A 717 -13.83 42.22 32.76
N GLY A 718 -14.59 41.15 32.99
CA GLY A 718 -16.06 41.19 33.05
C GLY A 718 -16.74 41.48 31.71
N ASN A 719 -15.97 41.64 30.62
CA ASN A 719 -16.50 41.99 29.30
C ASN A 719 -16.65 40.73 28.43
N ILE A 720 -17.89 40.32 28.23
CA ILE A 720 -18.24 39.15 27.40
C ILE A 720 -17.82 39.33 25.94
N ILE A 721 -18.05 40.50 25.35
CA ILE A 721 -17.76 40.78 23.94
C ILE A 721 -16.25 40.71 23.68
N LEU A 722 -15.44 41.24 24.60
CA LEU A 722 -13.99 41.11 24.54
C LEU A 722 -13.55 39.64 24.63
N ALA A 723 -14.11 38.88 25.57
CA ALA A 723 -13.79 37.45 25.72
C ALA A 723 -14.17 36.65 24.46
N GLN A 724 -15.35 36.89 23.88
CA GLN A 724 -15.79 36.28 22.63
C GLN A 724 -14.89 36.66 21.46
N SER A 725 -14.46 37.92 21.39
CA SER A 725 -13.53 38.40 20.37
C SER A 725 -12.16 37.72 20.44
N VAL A 726 -11.66 37.46 21.65
CA VAL A 726 -10.41 36.70 21.86
C VAL A 726 -10.59 35.24 21.49
N ALA A 727 -11.72 34.61 21.86
CA ALA A 727 -12.02 33.23 21.49
C ALA A 727 -12.12 33.05 19.97
N PHE A 728 -12.89 33.91 19.29
CA PHE A 728 -13.01 33.96 17.84
C PHE A 728 -11.65 34.12 17.13
N ALA A 729 -10.82 35.05 17.59
CA ALA A 729 -9.48 35.23 17.03
C ALA A 729 -8.57 34.02 17.31
N THR A 730 -8.67 33.41 18.49
CA THR A 730 -7.87 32.24 18.87
C THR A 730 -8.19 31.03 18.01
N LEU A 731 -9.48 30.68 17.89
CA LEU A 731 -9.91 29.52 17.10
C LEU A 731 -9.48 29.69 15.63
N GLY A 732 -9.78 30.82 14.99
CA GLY A 732 -9.38 31.03 13.59
C GLY A 732 -7.86 31.06 13.36
N ILE A 733 -7.07 31.62 14.29
CA ILE A 733 -5.60 31.61 14.18
C ILE A 733 -5.02 30.21 14.46
N ASN A 734 -5.59 29.44 15.39
CA ASN A 734 -5.20 28.06 15.62
C ASN A 734 -5.31 27.26 14.32
N SER A 735 -6.46 27.35 13.63
CA SER A 735 -6.73 26.69 12.35
C SER A 735 -5.68 26.96 11.29
N LEU A 736 -5.25 28.22 11.19
CA LEU A 736 -4.27 28.66 10.20
C LEU A 736 -2.84 28.23 10.55
N ILE A 737 -2.51 28.04 11.83
CA ILE A 737 -1.18 27.61 12.27
C ILE A 737 -1.07 26.07 12.25
N PHE A 738 -2.06 25.34 12.74
CA PHE A 738 -1.97 23.88 12.84
C PHE A 738 -2.00 23.18 11.47
N VAL A 739 -2.46 23.84 10.40
CA VAL A 739 -2.41 23.27 9.04
C VAL A 739 -1.01 22.81 8.62
N PHE A 740 0.05 23.47 9.13
CA PHE A 740 1.43 23.06 8.90
C PHE A 740 1.76 21.70 9.54
N SER A 741 1.16 21.39 10.69
CA SER A 741 1.22 20.06 11.28
C SER A 741 0.52 19.04 10.40
N VAL A 742 -0.58 19.38 9.75
CA VAL A 742 -1.35 18.42 8.94
C VAL A 742 -0.59 17.98 7.68
N ARG A 743 0.37 18.77 7.18
CA ARG A 743 1.24 18.38 6.05
C ARG A 743 1.92 17.03 6.27
N THR A 744 2.30 16.72 7.50
CA THR A 744 2.88 15.43 7.88
C THR A 744 1.92 14.66 8.80
N LEU A 745 1.19 13.70 8.23
CA LEU A 745 0.14 12.95 8.94
C LEU A 745 0.64 12.15 10.15
N ARG A 746 1.81 11.49 10.01
CA ARG A 746 2.37 10.59 11.03
C ARG A 746 3.74 11.00 11.54
N GLN A 747 4.42 11.87 10.80
CA GLN A 747 5.78 12.29 11.12
C GLN A 747 5.76 13.68 11.76
N PRO A 748 6.70 13.97 12.69
CA PRO A 748 6.88 15.31 13.15
C PRO A 748 7.26 16.25 12.01
N VAL A 749 6.76 17.48 12.09
CA VAL A 749 6.89 18.49 11.03
C VAL A 749 8.34 18.83 10.68
N TRP A 750 9.28 18.70 11.62
CA TRP A 750 10.71 19.03 11.40
C TRP A 750 11.48 18.05 10.52
N LYS A 751 10.90 16.90 10.16
CA LYS A 751 11.50 15.98 9.19
C LYS A 751 11.39 16.46 7.74
N GLN A 752 10.47 17.38 7.47
CA GLN A 752 10.25 17.97 6.15
C GLN A 752 10.28 19.48 6.29
N ASN A 753 10.43 20.20 5.18
CA ASN A 753 10.36 21.66 5.23
C ASN A 753 8.89 22.08 5.36
N PRO A 754 8.43 22.69 6.49
CA PRO A 754 7.04 23.10 6.69
C PRO A 754 6.55 24.17 5.71
N PHE A 755 7.46 24.88 5.04
CA PHE A 755 7.12 25.98 4.11
C PHE A 755 7.37 25.63 2.63
N GLU A 756 7.58 24.35 2.30
CA GLU A 756 7.81 23.92 0.91
C GLU A 756 6.61 24.22 -0.01
N ASN A 757 5.38 24.07 0.51
CA ASN A 757 4.17 24.41 -0.20
C ASN A 757 3.93 25.93 -0.19
N LYS A 758 4.43 26.61 -1.23
CA LYS A 758 4.29 28.07 -1.39
C LYS A 758 2.83 28.55 -1.39
N TRP A 759 1.93 27.76 -1.96
CA TRP A 759 0.50 28.10 -2.01
C TRP A 759 -0.14 28.02 -0.63
N LEU A 760 0.28 27.06 0.20
CA LEU A 760 -0.17 26.98 1.58
C LEU A 760 0.31 28.18 2.39
N ASN A 761 1.57 28.59 2.21
CA ASN A 761 2.10 29.76 2.91
C ASN A 761 1.30 31.04 2.55
N ILE A 762 0.99 31.22 1.26
CA ILE A 762 0.17 32.34 0.78
C ILE A 762 -1.26 32.24 1.34
N ALA A 763 -1.85 31.05 1.34
CA ALA A 763 -3.19 30.81 1.88
C ALA A 763 -3.26 31.11 3.39
N VAL A 764 -2.26 30.68 4.17
CA VAL A 764 -2.18 30.95 5.61
C VAL A 764 -1.99 32.45 5.87
N LEU A 765 -1.06 33.10 5.15
CA LEU A 765 -0.84 34.55 5.30
C LEU A 765 -2.11 35.34 4.95
N GLY A 766 -2.75 35.01 3.83
CA GLY A 766 -4.03 35.59 3.42
C GLY A 766 -5.14 35.33 4.44
N GLY A 767 -5.20 34.13 5.01
CA GLY A 767 -6.14 33.77 6.06
C GLY A 767 -5.92 34.58 7.34
N ILE A 768 -4.66 34.77 7.78
CA ILE A 768 -4.35 35.59 8.96
C ILE A 768 -4.78 37.04 8.72
N LEU A 769 -4.53 37.58 7.52
CA LEU A 769 -4.98 38.92 7.16
C LEU A 769 -6.50 39.02 7.15
N MET A 770 -7.20 38.02 6.62
CA MET A 770 -8.67 37.94 6.67
C MET A 770 -9.21 37.79 8.10
N GLN A 771 -8.49 37.13 9.00
CA GLN A 771 -8.90 37.01 10.41
C GLN A 771 -8.69 38.31 11.19
N ILE A 772 -7.68 39.10 10.83
CA ILE A 772 -7.43 40.42 11.42
C ILE A 772 -8.39 41.48 10.85
N PHE A 773 -8.81 41.34 9.59
CA PHE A 773 -9.61 42.32 8.85
C PHE A 773 -10.87 42.81 9.61
N PRO A 774 -11.72 41.94 10.20
CA PRO A 774 -12.89 42.38 10.93
C PRO A 774 -12.61 43.28 12.12
N PHE A 775 -11.43 43.16 12.73
CA PHE A 775 -11.03 43.99 13.87
C PHE A 775 -10.59 45.40 13.45
N VAL A 776 -10.14 45.58 12.21
CA VAL A 776 -9.62 46.86 11.71
C VAL A 776 -10.76 47.80 11.32
N PHE A 777 -11.75 47.29 10.57
CA PHE A 777 -12.83 48.12 10.03
C PHE A 777 -14.03 48.21 10.99
N PRO A 778 -14.50 49.43 11.35
CA PRO A 778 -15.61 49.59 12.29
C PRO A 778 -16.91 48.89 11.86
N THR A 779 -17.26 48.96 10.58
CA THR A 779 -18.50 48.38 10.05
C THR A 779 -18.52 46.86 10.19
N THR A 780 -17.41 46.18 9.87
CA THR A 780 -17.30 44.72 10.01
C THR A 780 -17.19 44.30 11.47
N ARG A 781 -16.58 45.15 12.30
CA ARG A 781 -16.47 44.92 13.74
C ARG A 781 -17.85 44.93 14.40
N GLU A 782 -18.68 45.91 14.06
CA GLU A 782 -20.06 45.99 14.54
C GLU A 782 -20.90 44.84 14.01
N PHE A 783 -20.73 44.49 12.72
CA PHE A 783 -21.41 43.36 12.08
C PHE A 783 -21.14 42.00 12.75
N LEU A 784 -19.91 41.73 13.19
CA LEU A 784 -19.54 40.47 13.87
C LEU A 784 -19.60 40.56 15.41
N GLY A 785 -20.04 41.69 15.96
CA GLY A 785 -20.08 41.90 17.42
C GLY A 785 -18.70 41.82 18.08
N LEU A 786 -17.68 42.46 17.50
CA LEU A 786 -16.30 42.36 17.96
C LEU A 786 -15.84 43.56 18.79
N TYR A 787 -14.93 43.31 19.72
CA TYR A 787 -14.25 44.32 20.53
C TYR A 787 -12.86 44.63 19.96
N PRO A 788 -12.41 45.90 19.92
CA PRO A 788 -11.06 46.23 19.46
C PRO A 788 -9.98 45.61 20.36
N LEU A 789 -9.17 44.72 19.79
CA LEU A 789 -8.10 44.04 20.51
C LEU A 789 -6.82 44.88 20.58
N ARG A 790 -6.19 44.89 21.76
CA ARG A 790 -4.86 45.49 21.94
C ARG A 790 -3.79 44.55 21.39
N VAL A 791 -2.62 45.09 21.08
CA VAL A 791 -1.45 44.31 20.62
C VAL A 791 -1.10 43.18 21.59
N GLY A 792 -1.21 43.41 22.90
CA GLY A 792 -0.97 42.38 23.91
C GLY A 792 -1.91 41.17 23.79
N SER A 793 -3.19 41.38 23.46
CA SER A 793 -4.15 40.29 23.23
C SER A 793 -3.78 39.47 22.00
N TRP A 794 -3.35 40.13 20.92
CA TRP A 794 -2.87 39.43 19.72
C TRP A 794 -1.64 38.56 20.00
N ILE A 795 -0.68 39.04 20.80
CA ILE A 795 0.49 38.23 21.18
C ILE A 795 0.05 36.94 21.90
N VAL A 796 -0.91 37.03 22.82
CA VAL A 796 -1.45 35.85 23.53
C VAL A 796 -2.16 34.90 22.56
N ILE A 797 -2.95 35.44 21.62
CA ILE A 797 -3.65 34.65 20.59
C ILE A 797 -2.66 33.87 19.72
N PHE A 798 -1.63 34.54 19.18
CA PHE A 798 -0.61 33.86 18.37
C PHE A 798 0.21 32.85 19.20
N ALA A 799 0.54 33.19 20.45
CA ALA A 799 1.24 32.28 21.35
C ALA A 799 0.41 31.02 21.64
N ALA A 800 -0.91 31.16 21.77
CA ALA A 800 -1.84 30.04 21.95
C ALA A 800 -1.87 29.13 20.72
N GLY A 801 -1.93 29.68 19.51
CA GLY A 801 -1.85 28.87 18.29
C GLY A 801 -0.52 28.13 18.14
N VAL A 802 0.60 28.77 18.48
CA VAL A 802 1.91 28.10 18.53
C VAL A 802 1.95 27.01 19.61
N PHE A 803 1.33 27.24 20.77
CA PHE A 803 1.23 26.23 21.82
C PHE A 803 0.44 25.00 21.35
N VAL A 804 -0.72 25.19 20.73
CA VAL A 804 -1.53 24.09 20.16
C VAL A 804 -0.72 23.33 19.12
N PHE A 805 -0.02 24.02 18.21
CA PHE A 805 0.88 23.41 17.24
C PHE A 805 1.97 22.53 17.91
N ILE A 806 2.65 23.04 18.94
CA ILE A 806 3.66 22.28 19.70
C ILE A 806 3.03 21.04 20.36
N MET A 807 1.83 21.16 20.94
CA MET A 807 1.13 20.03 21.55
C MET A 807 0.78 18.95 20.52
N ILE A 808 0.34 19.33 19.32
CA ILE A 808 0.04 18.39 18.23
C ILE A 808 1.31 17.63 17.81
N GLU A 809 2.42 18.34 17.60
CA GLU A 809 3.69 17.73 17.22
C GLU A 809 4.25 16.83 18.34
N PHE A 810 4.12 17.26 19.60
CA PHE A 810 4.49 16.46 20.76
C PHE A 810 3.64 15.18 20.87
N MET A 811 2.35 15.24 20.57
CA MET A 811 1.48 14.06 20.54
C MET A 811 1.87 13.09 19.44
N LYS A 812 2.18 13.56 18.23
CA LYS A 812 2.72 12.70 17.15
C LYS A 812 4.01 12.01 17.57
N TYR A 813 4.87 12.71 18.31
CA TYR A 813 6.08 12.14 18.89
C TYR A 813 5.77 11.07 19.97
N ILE A 814 4.85 11.35 20.90
CA ILE A 814 4.44 10.40 21.94
C ILE A 814 3.79 9.15 21.39
N PHE A 815 2.96 9.24 20.34
CA PHE A 815 2.40 8.06 19.67
C PHE A 815 3.48 7.09 19.20
N ARG A 816 4.71 7.58 18.95
CA ARG A 816 5.87 6.78 18.58
C ARG A 816 6.62 6.19 19.79
N VAL A 817 6.53 6.85 20.94
CA VAL A 817 7.22 6.52 22.21
C VAL A 817 6.31 5.73 23.16
N ILE A 818 5.06 5.46 22.78
CA ILE A 818 4.01 4.88 23.64
C ILE A 818 4.42 3.55 24.28
N ILE A 819 5.30 2.78 23.63
CA ILE A 819 5.88 1.55 24.17
C ILE A 819 6.66 1.84 25.44
N LEU A 820 7.51 2.87 25.44
CA LEU A 820 8.31 3.26 26.60
C LEU A 820 7.44 3.74 27.76
N ILE A 821 6.33 4.42 27.46
CA ILE A 821 5.35 4.87 28.47
C ILE A 821 4.61 3.67 29.07
N LEU A 822 4.13 2.76 28.22
CA LEU A 822 3.44 1.54 28.67
C LEU A 822 4.37 0.64 29.48
N SER A 823 5.64 0.50 29.08
CA SER A 823 6.67 -0.18 29.88
C SER A 823 6.88 0.51 31.23
N PHE A 824 6.88 1.84 31.31
CA PHE A 824 6.98 2.54 32.60
C PHE A 824 5.77 2.29 33.51
N VAL A 825 4.55 2.28 32.96
CA VAL A 825 3.32 1.95 33.71
C VAL A 825 3.37 0.51 34.21
N LEU A 826 3.80 -0.43 33.36
CA LEU A 826 4.00 -1.84 33.72
C LEU A 826 4.97 -1.96 34.90
N ILE A 827 6.11 -1.25 34.88
CA ILE A 827 7.10 -1.23 35.96
C ILE A 827 6.49 -0.69 37.27
N LYS A 828 5.78 0.43 37.22
CA LYS A 828 5.16 1.03 38.42
C LYS A 828 4.05 0.16 38.99
N ALA A 829 3.27 -0.48 38.15
CA ALA A 829 2.23 -1.42 38.55
C ALA A 829 2.84 -2.67 39.20
N ALA A 830 3.89 -3.24 38.61
CA ALA A 830 4.65 -4.36 39.16
C ALA A 830 5.27 -3.99 40.52
N ASP A 831 5.93 -2.83 40.63
CA ASP A 831 6.52 -2.34 41.87
C ASP A 831 5.45 -2.20 42.97
N MET A 832 4.28 -1.67 42.63
CA MET A 832 3.16 -1.54 43.57
C MET A 832 2.67 -2.91 44.05
N VAL A 833 2.57 -3.91 43.16
CA VAL A 833 2.20 -5.28 43.54
C VAL A 833 3.27 -5.91 44.42
N VAL A 834 4.55 -5.83 44.04
CA VAL A 834 5.68 -6.38 44.80
C VAL A 834 5.79 -5.75 46.19
N VAL A 835 5.67 -4.43 46.32
CA VAL A 835 5.70 -3.73 47.61
C VAL A 835 4.52 -4.14 48.48
N SER A 836 3.32 -4.28 47.90
CA SER A 836 2.12 -4.73 48.62
C SER A 836 2.31 -6.17 49.11
N LEU A 837 2.81 -7.07 48.27
CA LEU A 837 3.12 -8.47 48.62
C LEU A 837 4.22 -8.56 49.71
N ARG A 838 5.28 -7.75 49.63
CA ARG A 838 6.36 -7.69 50.65
C ARG A 838 5.81 -7.24 52.01
N ARG A 839 4.94 -6.22 52.03
CA ARG A 839 4.29 -5.74 53.27
C ARG A 839 3.36 -6.79 53.87
N ILE A 840 2.55 -7.44 53.03
CA ILE A 840 1.69 -8.55 53.46
C ILE A 840 2.54 -9.68 54.06
N SER A 841 3.64 -10.05 53.40
CA SER A 841 4.56 -11.10 53.87
C SER A 841 5.24 -10.78 55.22
N LYS A 842 5.63 -9.51 55.45
CA LYS A 842 6.18 -9.08 56.75
C LYS A 842 5.13 -9.16 57.87
N VAL A 843 3.89 -8.79 57.58
CA VAL A 843 2.76 -8.85 58.53
C VAL A 843 2.35 -10.29 58.87
N THR A 844 2.59 -11.26 57.98
CA THR A 844 2.23 -12.67 58.21
C THR A 844 3.27 -13.48 59.01
N HIS A 845 4.40 -12.87 59.41
CA HIS A 845 5.53 -13.52 60.14
C HIS A 845 6.04 -14.82 59.52
N THR A 846 5.89 -14.96 58.22
CA THR A 846 6.39 -16.09 57.48
C THR A 846 7.86 -15.83 57.15
N GLY A 847 8.79 -16.48 57.86
CA GLY A 847 10.23 -16.65 57.54
C GLY A 847 10.71 -16.16 56.15
N VAL A 848 11.75 -15.35 56.20
CA VAL A 848 12.01 -14.25 55.26
C VAL A 848 12.70 -14.69 53.95
N PHE A 849 12.86 -16.01 53.71
CA PHE A 849 13.61 -16.53 52.55
C PHE A 849 12.77 -17.35 51.55
N ALA A 850 12.13 -18.45 51.96
CA ALA A 850 11.44 -19.32 50.99
C ALA A 850 10.05 -18.82 50.54
N LEU A 851 9.34 -18.11 51.42
CA LEU A 851 8.01 -17.57 51.10
C LEU A 851 8.12 -16.26 50.33
N SER A 852 9.12 -15.44 50.64
CA SER A 852 9.54 -14.30 49.83
C SER A 852 10.06 -14.77 48.48
N ALA A 853 10.96 -15.76 48.38
CA ALA A 853 11.40 -16.25 47.07
C ALA A 853 10.24 -16.70 46.16
N VAL A 854 9.24 -17.43 46.67
CA VAL A 854 8.09 -17.88 45.86
C VAL A 854 7.07 -16.76 45.61
N LEU A 855 6.63 -16.02 46.62
CA LEU A 855 5.63 -14.95 46.44
C LEU A 855 6.18 -13.73 45.71
N LEU A 856 7.47 -13.45 45.90
CA LEU A 856 8.11 -12.30 45.32
C LEU A 856 8.59 -12.62 43.90
N ALA A 857 9.09 -13.84 43.61
CA ALA A 857 9.28 -14.29 42.22
C ALA A 857 7.95 -14.33 41.45
N LEU A 858 6.87 -14.81 42.09
CA LEU A 858 5.54 -14.74 41.48
C LEU A 858 5.11 -13.30 41.21
N GLY A 859 5.38 -12.38 42.15
CA GLY A 859 5.04 -10.96 42.02
C GLY A 859 5.86 -10.23 40.96
N THR A 860 7.16 -10.54 40.86
CA THR A 860 8.06 -9.96 39.85
C THR A 860 7.82 -10.55 38.47
N SER A 861 7.40 -11.82 38.36
CA SER A 861 7.03 -12.48 37.10
C SER A 861 5.56 -12.27 36.66
N LEU A 862 4.80 -11.41 37.36
CA LEU A 862 3.43 -11.05 36.92
C LEU A 862 3.38 -10.36 35.55
N PRO A 863 4.27 -9.39 35.23
CA PRO A 863 4.33 -8.80 33.90
C PRO A 863 4.47 -9.85 32.80
N GLU A 864 5.37 -10.81 32.96
CA GLU A 864 5.58 -11.95 32.07
C GLU A 864 4.33 -12.80 31.96
N LEU A 865 3.69 -13.14 33.09
CA LEU A 865 2.45 -13.92 33.13
C LEU A 865 1.32 -13.24 32.38
N PHE A 866 1.11 -11.93 32.56
CA PHE A 866 0.05 -11.21 31.89
C PHE A 866 0.32 -11.01 30.40
N VAL A 867 1.56 -10.69 30.01
CA VAL A 867 1.96 -10.65 28.59
C VAL A 867 1.75 -12.02 27.93
N ALA A 868 2.06 -13.10 28.64
CA ALA A 868 1.88 -14.47 28.17
C ALA A 868 0.39 -14.85 27.98
N ILE A 869 -0.47 -14.53 28.96
CA ILE A 869 -1.91 -14.77 28.86
C ILE A 869 -2.52 -13.94 27.73
N THR A 870 -2.22 -12.65 27.66
CA THR A 870 -2.79 -11.76 26.64
C THR A 870 -2.33 -12.16 25.25
N SER A 871 -1.04 -12.44 25.04
CA SER A 871 -0.53 -12.86 23.73
C SER A 871 -1.10 -14.20 23.27
N ALA A 872 -1.38 -15.14 24.18
CA ALA A 872 -2.11 -16.36 23.87
C ALA A 872 -3.56 -16.07 23.45
N LEU A 873 -4.28 -15.22 24.20
CA LEU A 873 -5.67 -14.83 23.88
C LEU A 873 -5.79 -14.06 22.56
N GLU A 874 -4.79 -13.25 22.21
CA GLU A 874 -4.74 -12.50 20.95
C GLU A 874 -4.21 -13.32 19.76
N GLY A 875 -3.95 -14.63 19.95
CA GLY A 875 -3.55 -15.54 18.88
C GLY A 875 -2.09 -15.41 18.44
N SER A 876 -1.23 -14.79 19.25
CA SER A 876 0.22 -14.68 19.02
C SER A 876 1.05 -15.32 20.15
N PRO A 877 0.85 -16.61 20.47
CA PRO A 877 1.51 -17.26 21.61
C PRO A 877 3.04 -17.40 21.43
N THR A 878 3.55 -17.28 20.21
CA THR A 878 5.00 -17.21 19.93
C THR A 878 5.66 -15.98 20.56
N LEU A 879 4.92 -14.88 20.72
CA LEU A 879 5.39 -13.70 21.46
C LEU A 879 5.65 -14.04 22.93
N SER A 880 4.77 -14.82 23.56
CA SER A 880 4.94 -15.30 24.94
C SER A 880 6.19 -16.15 25.09
N PHE A 881 6.43 -17.05 24.13
CA PHE A 881 7.57 -17.93 24.16
C PHE A 881 8.89 -17.15 24.03
N GLY A 882 8.95 -16.21 23.07
CA GLY A 882 10.08 -15.28 22.94
C GLY A 882 10.29 -14.47 24.22
N ASN A 883 9.23 -13.88 24.78
CA ASN A 883 9.30 -13.10 26.00
C ASN A 883 9.88 -13.89 27.18
N VAL A 884 9.41 -15.12 27.41
CA VAL A 884 9.89 -16.00 28.49
C VAL A 884 11.38 -16.35 28.32
N LEU A 885 11.78 -16.73 27.10
CA LEU A 885 13.18 -17.10 26.83
C LEU A 885 14.10 -15.90 26.99
N GLY A 886 13.73 -14.75 26.41
CA GLY A 886 14.45 -13.49 26.54
C GLY A 886 14.55 -13.01 27.99
N ALA A 887 13.46 -13.12 28.76
CA ALA A 887 13.41 -12.69 30.15
C ALA A 887 14.34 -13.54 31.03
N ASN A 888 14.43 -14.84 30.77
CA ASN A 888 15.34 -15.74 31.48
C ASN A 888 16.82 -15.46 31.15
N ILE A 889 17.12 -15.18 29.87
CA ILE A 889 18.46 -14.74 29.46
C ILE A 889 18.83 -13.42 30.17
N ALA A 890 17.93 -12.43 30.13
CA ALA A 890 18.11 -11.14 30.78
C ALA A 890 18.24 -11.27 32.31
N ASN A 891 17.47 -12.14 32.97
CA ASN A 891 17.58 -12.39 34.40
C ASN A 891 19.00 -12.85 34.78
N ILE A 892 19.55 -13.84 34.09
CA ILE A 892 20.87 -14.40 34.44
C ILE A 892 22.01 -13.47 34.07
N SER A 893 21.85 -12.69 33.00
CA SER A 893 22.93 -11.84 32.47
C SER A 893 22.77 -10.39 32.90
N LEU A 894 21.71 -9.72 32.45
CA LEU A 894 21.42 -8.31 32.71
C LEU A 894 21.11 -8.04 34.18
N VAL A 895 20.12 -8.73 34.77
CA VAL A 895 19.71 -8.50 36.16
C VAL A 895 20.84 -8.86 37.11
N ALA A 896 21.41 -10.06 36.98
CA ALA A 896 22.50 -10.47 37.87
C ALA A 896 23.79 -9.67 37.66
N GLY A 897 24.11 -9.34 36.40
CA GLY A 897 25.27 -8.53 36.03
C GLY A 897 25.17 -7.09 36.56
N LEU A 898 24.08 -6.38 36.29
CA LEU A 898 23.89 -5.01 36.79
C LEU A 898 23.94 -4.98 38.33
N SER A 899 23.17 -5.87 38.96
CA SER A 899 23.06 -5.95 40.40
C SER A 899 24.42 -6.16 41.07
N ALA A 900 25.24 -7.10 40.58
CA ALA A 900 26.56 -7.35 41.16
C ALA A 900 27.63 -6.31 40.76
N PHE A 901 27.53 -5.71 39.58
CA PHE A 901 28.45 -4.66 39.13
C PHE A 901 28.40 -3.44 40.06
N PHE A 902 27.19 -2.98 40.39
CA PHE A 902 26.99 -1.84 41.29
C PHE A 902 27.22 -2.20 42.77
N ALA A 903 26.82 -3.39 43.22
CA ALA A 903 27.07 -3.87 44.58
C ALA A 903 28.56 -4.06 44.92
N GLY A 904 29.41 -4.23 43.91
CA GLY A 904 30.83 -4.55 44.09
C GLY A 904 31.11 -6.04 44.31
N LYS A 905 30.51 -6.65 45.34
CA LYS A 905 30.59 -8.09 45.61
C LYS A 905 29.28 -8.59 46.19
N VAL A 906 28.68 -9.60 45.56
CA VAL A 906 27.48 -10.27 46.07
C VAL A 906 27.86 -11.68 46.51
N TYR A 907 27.79 -11.94 47.81
CA TYR A 907 28.15 -13.24 48.39
C TYR A 907 26.97 -14.20 48.38
N VAL A 908 27.27 -15.46 48.08
CA VAL A 908 26.33 -16.57 48.08
C VAL A 908 26.40 -17.27 49.44
N GLN A 909 25.42 -17.04 50.33
CA GLN A 909 25.41 -17.66 51.66
C GLN A 909 24.76 -19.07 51.65
N GLY A 910 25.48 -20.08 52.17
CA GLY A 910 24.93 -21.37 52.61
C GLY A 910 24.96 -22.55 51.61
N GLY A 911 24.79 -23.79 52.12
CA GLY A 911 24.77 -25.05 51.35
C GLY A 911 23.53 -25.31 50.49
N PHE A 912 22.63 -24.33 50.40
CA PHE A 912 21.33 -24.42 49.73
C PHE A 912 21.41 -24.17 48.21
N LEU A 913 22.36 -23.35 47.72
CA LEU A 913 22.38 -22.95 46.30
C LEU A 913 22.82 -24.02 45.30
N LYS A 914 23.62 -25.03 45.68
CA LYS A 914 24.12 -26.01 44.67
C LYS A 914 23.00 -26.83 44.04
N LYS A 915 21.96 -27.18 44.81
CA LYS A 915 20.82 -27.97 44.30
C LYS A 915 19.79 -27.08 43.60
N ASP A 916 19.47 -25.92 44.17
CA ASP A 916 18.40 -25.08 43.64
C ASP A 916 18.79 -24.37 42.33
N VAL A 917 20.07 -24.02 42.13
CA VAL A 917 20.55 -23.49 40.84
C VAL A 917 20.45 -24.57 39.74
N ILE A 918 20.73 -25.84 40.07
CA ILE A 918 20.58 -26.95 39.12
C ILE A 918 19.10 -27.21 38.82
N ILE A 919 18.22 -27.11 39.82
CA ILE A 919 16.77 -27.23 39.60
C ILE A 919 16.27 -26.09 38.71
N ALA A 920 16.74 -24.86 38.93
CA ALA A 920 16.42 -23.72 38.08
C ALA A 920 16.95 -23.89 36.65
N LEU A 921 18.12 -24.50 36.46
CA LEU A 921 18.65 -24.87 35.14
C LEU A 921 17.72 -25.85 34.43
N ILE A 922 17.40 -26.95 35.09
CA ILE A 922 16.58 -28.03 34.52
C ILE A 922 15.21 -27.48 34.16
N ALA A 923 14.58 -26.73 35.06
CA ALA A 923 13.30 -26.07 34.80
C ALA A 923 13.40 -25.01 33.68
N GLY A 924 14.50 -24.25 33.66
CA GLY A 924 14.78 -23.21 32.67
C GLY A 924 14.87 -23.75 31.24
N VAL A 925 15.56 -24.88 31.06
CA VAL A 925 15.82 -25.52 29.75
C VAL A 925 14.71 -26.49 29.34
N LEU A 926 13.88 -26.97 30.28
CA LEU A 926 12.81 -27.93 30.00
C LEU A 926 11.90 -27.53 28.81
N PRO A 927 11.42 -26.27 28.68
CA PRO A 927 10.66 -25.85 27.50
C PRO A 927 11.40 -25.98 26.17
N LEU A 928 12.72 -25.82 26.19
CA LEU A 928 13.57 -25.93 25.00
C LEU A 928 13.62 -27.38 24.49
N PHE A 929 13.55 -28.37 25.39
CA PHE A 929 13.44 -29.77 25.01
C PHE A 929 12.04 -30.14 24.51
N LEU A 930 11.00 -29.59 25.15
CA LEU A 930 9.61 -29.91 24.79
C LEU A 930 9.22 -29.36 23.41
N VAL A 931 9.86 -28.30 22.93
CA VAL A 931 9.55 -27.68 21.63
C VAL A 931 10.38 -28.23 20.45
N LEU A 932 11.17 -29.29 20.65
CA LEU A 932 12.01 -29.88 19.60
C LEU A 932 11.21 -30.40 18.39
N ASP A 933 9.96 -30.78 18.59
CA ASP A 933 9.01 -31.16 17.53
C ASP A 933 8.35 -29.94 16.84
N LYS A 934 8.87 -28.73 17.13
CA LYS A 934 8.37 -27.41 16.70
C LYS A 934 7.05 -26.99 17.34
N THR A 935 6.53 -27.74 18.31
CA THR A 935 5.23 -27.45 18.92
C THR A 935 5.21 -27.67 20.43
N LEU A 936 4.96 -26.62 21.20
CA LEU A 936 4.56 -26.77 22.60
C LEU A 936 3.07 -27.05 22.65
N SER A 937 2.72 -28.30 22.95
CA SER A 937 1.34 -28.78 23.04
C SER A 937 0.71 -28.46 24.40
N ARG A 938 -0.62 -28.55 24.49
CA ARG A 938 -1.32 -28.41 25.79
C ARG A 938 -0.84 -29.42 26.83
N VAL A 939 -0.41 -30.60 26.39
CA VAL A 939 0.16 -31.64 27.27
C VAL A 939 1.48 -31.17 27.85
N ASP A 940 2.35 -30.58 27.02
CA ASP A 940 3.61 -29.97 27.47
C ASP A 940 3.34 -28.83 28.45
N GLY A 941 2.31 -28.01 28.17
CA GLY A 941 1.84 -27.00 29.11
C GLY A 941 1.42 -27.57 30.47
N MET A 942 0.69 -28.68 30.50
CA MET A 942 0.33 -29.37 31.74
C MET A 942 1.55 -29.98 32.45
N ILE A 943 2.54 -30.50 31.71
CA ILE A 943 3.81 -30.99 32.26
C ILE A 943 4.54 -29.85 32.95
N LEU A 944 4.69 -28.70 32.30
CA LEU A 944 5.32 -27.50 32.86
C LEU A 944 4.63 -27.04 34.15
N LEU A 945 3.29 -26.96 34.15
CA LEU A 945 2.52 -26.63 35.35
C LEU A 945 2.68 -27.67 36.48
N SER A 946 2.77 -28.95 36.14
CA SER A 946 3.01 -30.03 37.11
C SER A 946 4.40 -29.91 37.74
N VAL A 947 5.42 -29.59 36.95
CA VAL A 947 6.79 -29.32 37.43
C VAL A 947 6.80 -28.12 38.38
N TYR A 948 6.11 -27.03 38.04
CA TYR A 948 5.97 -25.87 38.93
C TYR A 948 5.27 -26.23 40.24
N GLY A 949 4.17 -26.99 40.17
CA GLY A 949 3.42 -27.47 41.34
C GLY A 949 4.28 -28.34 42.25
N ALA A 950 5.06 -29.26 41.68
CA ALA A 950 5.99 -30.11 42.44
C ALA A 950 7.12 -29.30 43.10
N TYR A 951 7.70 -28.33 42.39
CA TYR A 951 8.72 -27.43 42.92
C TYR A 951 8.19 -26.59 44.09
N SER A 952 7.04 -25.95 43.89
CA SER A 952 6.37 -25.13 44.90
C SER A 952 6.02 -25.98 46.14
N SER A 953 5.40 -27.15 45.95
CA SER A 953 5.06 -28.09 47.03
C SER A 953 6.28 -28.56 47.82
N SER A 954 7.40 -28.86 47.14
CA SER A 954 8.67 -29.26 47.77
C SER A 954 9.24 -28.16 48.68
N LEU A 955 9.19 -26.90 48.23
CA LEU A 955 9.61 -25.74 49.02
C LEU A 955 8.71 -25.53 50.25
N PHE A 956 7.39 -25.63 50.08
CA PHE A 956 6.44 -25.51 51.19
C PHE A 956 6.62 -26.63 52.23
N ARG A 957 6.83 -27.88 51.80
CA ARG A 957 6.98 -29.05 52.68
C ARG A 957 8.25 -29.01 53.54
N LYS A 958 9.40 -28.60 52.97
CA LYS A 958 10.67 -28.44 53.72
C LYS A 958 10.52 -27.48 54.90
N ARG A 959 9.73 -26.43 54.73
CA ARG A 959 9.50 -25.41 55.75
C ARG A 959 8.41 -25.76 56.75
N PHE A 960 7.37 -26.47 56.32
CA PHE A 960 6.39 -27.04 57.23
C PHE A 960 7.05 -27.96 58.26
N MET A 961 8.03 -28.77 57.83
CA MET A 961 8.83 -29.60 58.73
C MET A 961 9.78 -28.81 59.65
N GLN A 962 10.24 -27.63 59.22
CA GLN A 962 11.10 -26.76 60.02
C GLN A 962 10.31 -26.01 61.11
N ILE A 963 9.12 -25.49 60.77
CA ILE A 963 8.19 -24.86 61.72
C ILE A 963 7.62 -25.88 62.70
N ALA A 964 7.31 -27.10 62.23
CA ALA A 964 6.90 -28.20 63.09
C ALA A 964 8.01 -28.68 64.05
N LYS A 965 9.28 -28.36 63.77
CA LYS A 965 10.43 -28.64 64.65
C LYS A 965 10.67 -27.54 65.70
N GLU A 966 10.19 -26.32 65.46
CA GLU A 966 10.35 -25.16 66.35
C GLU A 966 9.13 -24.90 67.24
N GLN A 967 7.97 -25.51 66.98
CA GLN A 967 6.76 -25.34 67.79
C GLN A 967 6.09 -26.67 68.11
N GLN A 968 6.17 -27.05 69.38
CA GLN A 968 5.42 -28.17 69.97
C GLN A 968 4.09 -27.62 70.51
N GLU A 969 3.09 -27.47 69.63
CA GLU A 969 1.70 -27.21 70.07
C GLU A 969 0.66 -27.72 69.05
N GLU A 970 -0.23 -28.60 69.51
CA GLU A 970 -1.34 -29.19 68.78
C GLU A 970 -2.48 -28.18 68.57
N THR A 971 -2.58 -27.59 67.38
CA THR A 971 -3.87 -27.13 66.82
C THR A 971 -3.83 -27.15 65.30
N SER A 972 -4.95 -27.53 64.68
CA SER A 972 -5.07 -27.69 63.22
C SER A 972 -4.78 -26.37 62.50
N PHE A 973 -3.98 -26.46 61.44
CA PHE A 973 -3.50 -25.35 60.62
C PHE A 973 -4.64 -24.43 60.13
N ILE A 974 -5.80 -25.02 59.80
CA ILE A 974 -6.97 -24.29 59.30
C ILE A 974 -7.52 -23.34 60.35
N TYR A 975 -7.61 -23.75 61.62
CA TYR A 975 -8.13 -22.90 62.72
C TYR A 975 -7.23 -21.68 63.00
N ARG A 976 -5.90 -21.82 62.85
CA ARG A 976 -4.95 -20.70 62.98
C ARG A 976 -5.02 -19.72 61.80
N LEU A 977 -5.30 -20.22 60.60
CA LEU A 977 -5.42 -19.39 59.40
C LEU A 977 -6.68 -18.50 59.47
N THR A 978 -7.83 -19.05 59.87
CA THR A 978 -9.09 -18.30 60.02
C THR A 978 -9.02 -17.24 61.13
N ARG A 979 -8.38 -17.53 62.27
CA ARG A 979 -8.26 -16.56 63.37
C ARG A 979 -7.35 -15.37 63.04
N ARG A 980 -6.31 -15.56 62.20
CA ARG A 980 -5.44 -14.46 61.71
C ARG A 980 -6.09 -13.60 60.63
N PHE A 981 -7.08 -14.12 59.91
CA PHE A 981 -7.85 -13.37 58.91
C PHE A 981 -9.03 -12.59 59.50
N ASN A 982 -9.59 -13.01 60.64
CA ASN A 982 -10.75 -12.34 61.25
C ASN A 982 -10.46 -10.99 61.94
N HIS A 983 -9.19 -10.56 62.03
CA HIS A 983 -8.80 -9.18 62.37
C HIS A 983 -8.05 -8.54 61.19
N ILE A 984 -8.80 -7.95 60.27
CA ILE A 984 -8.26 -7.10 59.19
C ILE A 984 -8.20 -5.66 59.73
N ASP A 985 -7.04 -5.23 60.20
CA ASP A 985 -6.80 -3.82 60.51
C ASP A 985 -6.89 -2.94 59.25
N SER A 986 -7.19 -1.64 59.41
CA SER A 986 -7.27 -0.65 58.32
C SER A 986 -5.99 -0.55 57.47
N ALA A 987 -4.84 -0.93 58.03
CA ALA A 987 -3.57 -1.03 57.30
C ALA A 987 -3.54 -2.20 56.30
N LYS A 988 -4.15 -3.36 56.64
CA LYS A 988 -4.22 -4.53 55.75
C LYS A 988 -5.18 -4.29 54.58
N SER A 989 -6.33 -3.64 54.80
CA SER A 989 -7.29 -3.34 53.73
C SER A 989 -6.73 -2.36 52.69
N LYS A 990 -5.93 -1.39 53.11
CA LYS A 990 -5.27 -0.42 52.21
C LYS A 990 -4.24 -1.07 51.28
N GLU A 991 -3.45 -2.02 51.78
CA GLU A 991 -2.46 -2.75 50.96
C GLU A 991 -3.15 -3.75 50.02
N ILE A 992 -4.27 -4.37 50.43
CA ILE A 992 -5.10 -5.19 49.53
C ILE A 992 -5.69 -4.34 48.39
N GLY A 993 -6.19 -3.13 48.69
CA GLY A 993 -6.69 -2.22 47.65
C GLY A 993 -5.60 -1.81 46.63
N ARG A 994 -4.38 -1.51 47.10
CA ARG A 994 -3.22 -1.23 46.23
C ARG A 994 -2.83 -2.43 45.38
N LEU A 995 -2.90 -3.64 45.93
CA LEU A 995 -2.66 -4.86 45.18
C LEU A 995 -3.65 -5.01 44.02
N PHE A 996 -4.95 -4.79 44.24
CA PHE A 996 -5.97 -4.85 43.18
C PHE A 996 -5.75 -3.81 42.09
N ILE A 997 -5.46 -2.55 42.45
CA ILE A 997 -5.16 -1.50 41.47
C ILE A 997 -3.89 -1.87 40.68
N GLY A 998 -2.88 -2.43 41.34
CA GLY A 998 -1.64 -2.86 40.70
C GLY A 998 -1.86 -3.97 39.68
N VAL A 999 -2.66 -4.97 40.04
CA VAL A 999 -3.05 -6.07 39.14
C VAL A 999 -3.86 -5.53 37.95
N ALA A 1000 -4.79 -4.60 38.17
CA ALA A 1000 -5.58 -4.00 37.09
C ALA A 1000 -4.70 -3.18 36.11
N LEU A 1001 -3.75 -2.40 36.62
CA LEU A 1001 -2.80 -1.66 35.80
C LEU A 1001 -1.84 -2.59 35.04
N LEU A 1002 -1.41 -3.70 35.66
CA LEU A 1002 -0.61 -4.73 35.00
C LEU A 1002 -1.37 -5.36 33.83
N LEU A 1003 -2.63 -5.74 34.03
CA LEU A 1003 -3.49 -6.29 32.98
C LEU A 1003 -3.66 -5.32 31.80
N GLY A 1004 -4.00 -4.06 32.08
CA GLY A 1004 -4.22 -3.06 31.03
C GLY A 1004 -2.94 -2.69 30.26
N SER A 1005 -1.81 -2.59 30.95
CA SER A 1005 -0.52 -2.30 30.30
C SER A 1005 0.02 -3.49 29.51
N ALA A 1006 -0.13 -4.72 30.01
CA ALA A 1006 0.25 -5.93 29.27
C ALA A 1006 -0.55 -6.08 27.96
N ASP A 1007 -1.87 -5.85 27.99
CA ASP A 1007 -2.71 -5.86 26.78
C ASP A 1007 -2.22 -4.85 25.73
N ALA A 1008 -1.96 -3.61 26.15
CA ALA A 1008 -1.47 -2.58 25.25
C ALA A 1008 -0.07 -2.89 24.69
N ILE A 1009 0.83 -3.44 25.50
CA ILE A 1009 2.19 -3.83 25.08
C ILE A 1009 2.14 -4.93 24.03
N VAL A 1010 1.33 -5.97 24.22
CA VAL A 1010 1.20 -7.08 23.26
C VAL A 1010 0.69 -6.59 21.91
N ARG A 1011 -0.36 -5.76 21.89
CA ARG A 1011 -0.91 -5.19 20.64
C ARG A 1011 0.11 -4.35 19.90
N VAL A 1012 0.87 -3.51 20.62
CA VAL A 1012 1.89 -2.66 19.99
C VAL A 1012 3.08 -3.50 19.50
N ALA A 1013 3.48 -4.54 20.24
CA ALA A 1013 4.53 -5.47 19.84
C ALA A 1013 4.20 -6.21 18.54
N GLN A 1014 2.97 -6.70 18.40
CA GLN A 1014 2.49 -7.32 17.17
C GLN A 1014 2.50 -6.33 16.00
N GLN A 1015 2.08 -5.08 16.24
CA GLN A 1015 2.13 -4.03 15.23
C GLN A 1015 3.57 -3.69 14.82
N LEU A 1016 4.50 -3.62 15.77
CA LEU A 1016 5.91 -3.42 15.48
C LEU A 1016 6.50 -4.57 14.65
N ALA A 1017 6.20 -5.82 15.00
CA ALA A 1017 6.64 -6.99 14.25
C ALA A 1017 6.19 -6.90 12.78
N LEU A 1018 4.92 -6.54 12.56
CA LEU A 1018 4.34 -6.34 11.22
C LEU A 1018 4.96 -5.14 10.48
N LEU A 1019 5.23 -4.03 11.17
CA LEU A 1019 5.81 -2.82 10.56
C LEU A 1019 7.27 -3.03 10.16
N ALA A 1020 8.05 -3.67 11.04
CA ALA A 1020 9.48 -3.89 10.87
C ALA A 1020 9.80 -5.15 10.04
N ASN A 1021 8.80 -6.00 9.75
CA ASN A 1021 8.97 -7.32 9.14
C ASN A 1021 9.94 -8.22 9.94
N ILE A 1022 9.80 -8.15 11.26
CA ILE A 1022 10.61 -8.93 12.19
C ILE A 1022 9.73 -10.05 12.75
N PRO A 1023 10.24 -11.29 12.89
CA PRO A 1023 9.52 -12.37 13.55
C PRO A 1023 8.95 -11.95 14.90
N VAL A 1024 7.68 -12.27 15.15
CA VAL A 1024 7.00 -11.97 16.42
C VAL A 1024 7.75 -12.58 17.61
N LEU A 1025 8.42 -13.72 17.39
CA LEU A 1025 9.31 -14.36 18.35
C LEU A 1025 10.44 -13.42 18.80
N LEU A 1026 11.14 -12.78 17.84
CA LEU A 1026 12.27 -11.90 18.10
C LEU A 1026 11.86 -10.61 18.84
N VAL A 1027 10.69 -10.05 18.49
CA VAL A 1027 10.12 -8.90 19.22
C VAL A 1027 9.83 -9.28 20.68
N GLY A 1028 9.31 -10.48 20.91
CA GLY A 1028 9.16 -11.02 22.27
C GLY A 1028 10.52 -11.21 22.97
N LEU A 1029 11.47 -11.82 22.28
CA LEU A 1029 12.80 -12.18 22.78
C LEU A 1029 13.62 -10.99 23.26
N ILE A 1030 13.55 -9.85 22.56
CA ILE A 1030 14.39 -8.68 22.85
C ILE A 1030 13.57 -7.52 23.41
N VAL A 1031 12.54 -7.08 22.68
CA VAL A 1031 11.86 -5.82 22.96
C VAL A 1031 10.97 -5.94 24.19
N ILE A 1032 10.17 -7.01 24.26
CA ILE A 1032 9.22 -7.21 25.35
C ILE A 1032 9.93 -7.71 26.61
N SER A 1033 10.86 -8.65 26.47
CA SER A 1033 11.60 -9.21 27.60
C SER A 1033 12.39 -8.16 28.39
N ILE A 1034 13.02 -7.18 27.72
CA ILE A 1034 13.70 -6.06 28.37
C ILE A 1034 12.69 -5.25 29.20
N GLY A 1035 11.51 -4.97 28.63
CA GLY A 1035 10.47 -4.20 29.31
C GLY A 1035 9.89 -4.93 30.52
N THR A 1036 9.65 -6.23 30.41
CA THR A 1036 9.05 -7.03 31.49
C THR A 1036 10.04 -7.36 32.60
N THR A 1037 11.36 -7.41 32.33
CA THR A 1037 12.42 -7.72 33.32
C THR A 1037 12.88 -6.54 34.18
N LEU A 1038 12.45 -5.32 33.87
CA LEU A 1038 12.83 -4.11 34.64
C LEU A 1038 12.37 -4.14 36.12
N PRO A 1039 11.20 -4.69 36.48
CA PRO A 1039 10.83 -4.95 37.87
C PRO A 1039 11.81 -5.86 38.61
N GLU A 1040 12.34 -6.91 37.97
CA GLU A 1040 13.36 -7.80 38.52
C GLU A 1040 14.67 -7.05 38.75
N VAL A 1041 15.08 -6.18 37.84
CA VAL A 1041 16.23 -5.28 38.01
C VAL A 1041 16.01 -4.41 39.25
N ALA A 1042 14.90 -3.67 39.30
CA ALA A 1042 14.60 -2.74 40.39
C ALA A 1042 14.53 -3.45 41.76
N PHE A 1043 13.92 -4.63 41.81
CA PHE A 1043 13.88 -5.43 43.03
C PHE A 1043 15.27 -5.92 43.44
N SER A 1044 16.04 -6.45 42.50
CA SER A 1044 17.38 -6.99 42.75
C SER A 1044 18.32 -5.93 43.30
N PHE A 1045 18.25 -4.71 42.76
CA PHE A 1045 18.97 -3.55 43.31
C PHE A 1045 18.56 -3.23 44.75
N ARG A 1046 17.26 -3.12 45.03
CA ARG A 1046 16.78 -2.84 46.39
C ARG A 1046 17.14 -3.94 47.38
N ALA A 1047 17.07 -5.21 46.97
CA ALA A 1047 17.45 -6.34 47.83
C ALA A 1047 18.94 -6.29 48.20
N ILE A 1048 19.79 -5.82 47.29
CA ILE A 1048 21.21 -5.61 47.54
C ILE A 1048 21.44 -4.39 48.44
N GLU A 1049 20.77 -3.27 48.18
CA GLU A 1049 20.82 -2.07 49.04
C GLU A 1049 20.37 -2.39 50.48
N ASP A 1050 19.33 -3.21 50.62
CA ASP A 1050 18.80 -3.70 51.89
C ASP A 1050 19.72 -4.76 52.56
N HIS A 1051 20.87 -5.11 51.95
CA HIS A 1051 21.83 -6.12 52.43
C HIS A 1051 21.22 -7.54 52.56
N GLU A 1052 20.28 -7.90 51.67
CA GLU A 1052 19.56 -9.19 51.63
C GLU A 1052 19.98 -10.02 50.38
N PRO A 1053 21.26 -10.45 50.24
CA PRO A 1053 21.75 -11.14 49.03
C PRO A 1053 21.07 -12.50 48.80
N THR A 1054 20.53 -13.10 49.85
CA THR A 1054 19.73 -14.31 49.79
C THR A 1054 18.41 -14.07 49.05
N MET A 1055 17.72 -12.94 49.28
CA MET A 1055 16.52 -12.59 48.53
C MET A 1055 16.81 -12.31 47.05
N PHE A 1056 17.94 -11.70 46.75
CA PHE A 1056 18.38 -11.46 45.38
C PHE A 1056 18.48 -12.78 44.59
N PHE A 1057 19.27 -13.75 45.08
CA PHE A 1057 19.40 -15.06 44.40
C PHE A 1057 18.09 -15.87 44.43
N GLY A 1058 17.29 -15.74 45.50
CA GLY A 1058 15.99 -16.39 45.61
C GLY A 1058 14.99 -15.88 44.58
N ASN A 1059 14.91 -14.56 44.37
CA ASN A 1059 14.08 -13.96 43.33
C ASN A 1059 14.58 -14.36 41.94
N LEU A 1060 15.88 -14.24 41.68
CA LEU A 1060 16.47 -14.57 40.38
C LEU A 1060 16.17 -16.01 39.94
N LEU A 1061 16.44 -16.99 40.82
CA LEU A 1061 16.19 -18.40 40.51
C LEU A 1061 14.69 -18.74 40.49
N GLY A 1062 13.91 -18.10 41.37
CA GLY A 1062 12.45 -18.25 41.41
C GLY A 1062 11.78 -17.77 40.13
N SER A 1063 12.18 -16.59 39.61
CA SER A 1063 11.64 -16.01 38.38
C SER A 1063 11.98 -16.87 37.16
N ILE A 1064 13.19 -17.43 37.07
CA ILE A 1064 13.56 -18.37 35.99
C ILE A 1064 12.64 -19.60 35.97
N ILE A 1065 12.40 -20.17 37.15
CA ILE A 1065 11.52 -21.34 37.29
C ILE A 1065 10.08 -20.95 36.94
N ALA A 1066 9.56 -19.85 37.51
CA ALA A 1066 8.21 -19.39 37.26
C ALA A 1066 7.96 -19.06 35.77
N ASN A 1067 8.91 -18.39 35.10
CA ASN A 1067 8.82 -18.05 33.69
C ASN A 1067 8.79 -19.30 32.81
N SER A 1068 9.73 -20.23 33.00
CA SER A 1068 9.81 -21.43 32.16
C SER A 1068 8.69 -22.45 32.42
N THR A 1069 8.09 -22.45 33.61
CA THR A 1069 7.11 -23.48 33.98
C THR A 1069 5.70 -22.93 34.15
N LEU A 1070 5.47 -21.95 35.02
CA LEU A 1070 4.15 -21.37 35.25
C LEU A 1070 3.69 -20.51 34.08
N VAL A 1071 4.46 -19.49 33.71
CA VAL A 1071 4.09 -18.50 32.68
C VAL A 1071 3.88 -19.19 31.34
N LEU A 1072 4.88 -19.95 30.90
CA LEU A 1072 4.81 -20.64 29.63
C LEU A 1072 3.80 -21.79 29.65
N GLY A 1073 3.65 -22.49 30.78
CA GLY A 1073 2.64 -23.54 30.95
C GLY A 1073 1.22 -23.00 30.80
N VAL A 1074 0.90 -21.87 31.44
CA VAL A 1074 -0.41 -21.20 31.30
C VAL A 1074 -0.64 -20.77 29.84
N ALA A 1075 0.31 -20.09 29.20
CA ALA A 1075 0.17 -19.65 27.81
C ALA A 1075 -0.10 -20.82 26.85
N THR A 1076 0.65 -21.91 27.01
CA THR A 1076 0.57 -23.10 26.16
C THR A 1076 -0.75 -23.86 26.35
N VAL A 1077 -1.28 -23.90 27.58
CA VAL A 1077 -2.61 -24.49 27.86
C VAL A 1077 -3.71 -23.68 27.19
N ILE A 1078 -3.64 -22.34 27.24
CA ILE A 1078 -4.60 -21.44 26.56
C ILE A 1078 -4.53 -21.67 25.05
N THR A 1079 -3.35 -21.54 24.45
CA THR A 1079 -3.12 -21.71 23.01
C THR A 1079 -1.79 -22.42 22.74
N PRO A 1080 -1.79 -23.56 22.03
CA PRO A 1080 -0.56 -24.26 21.65
C PRO A 1080 0.40 -23.36 20.86
N ILE A 1081 1.69 -23.46 21.15
CA ILE A 1081 2.71 -22.61 20.51
C ILE A 1081 3.37 -23.40 19.38
N ARG A 1082 3.41 -22.82 18.17
CA ARG A 1082 4.07 -23.41 17.01
C ARG A 1082 5.20 -22.50 16.53
N ILE A 1083 6.40 -23.04 16.40
CA ILE A 1083 7.58 -22.28 15.93
C ILE A 1083 7.77 -22.52 14.44
N VAL A 1084 7.80 -21.43 13.65
CA VAL A 1084 7.91 -21.49 12.19
C VAL A 1084 9.37 -21.49 11.73
N ALA A 1085 10.23 -20.70 12.37
CA ALA A 1085 11.68 -20.62 12.09
C ALA A 1085 12.48 -21.29 13.22
N LEU A 1086 13.14 -22.41 12.91
CA LEU A 1086 13.90 -23.18 13.91
C LEU A 1086 15.26 -22.56 14.23
N GLU A 1087 15.82 -21.78 13.28
CA GLU A 1087 17.18 -21.22 13.35
C GLU A 1087 17.28 -20.16 14.46
N GLU A 1088 16.43 -19.13 14.43
CA GLU A 1088 16.30 -18.10 15.47
C GLU A 1088 16.10 -18.71 16.88
N TYR A 1089 15.33 -19.80 16.94
CA TYR A 1089 15.11 -20.53 18.16
C TYR A 1089 16.38 -21.21 18.70
N THR A 1090 17.16 -21.85 17.82
CA THR A 1090 18.39 -22.55 18.23
C THR A 1090 19.47 -21.60 18.74
N GLU A 1091 19.57 -20.40 18.18
CA GLU A 1091 20.54 -19.38 18.59
C GLU A 1091 20.23 -18.83 19.98
N ALA A 1092 18.97 -18.47 20.23
CA ALA A 1092 18.51 -18.02 21.53
C ALA A 1092 18.67 -19.10 22.61
N ALA A 1093 18.36 -20.36 22.28
CA ALA A 1093 18.52 -21.51 23.17
C ALA A 1093 19.99 -21.76 23.54
N MET A 1094 20.89 -21.68 22.56
CA MET A 1094 22.33 -21.83 22.78
C MET A 1094 22.90 -20.69 23.63
N SER A 1095 22.46 -19.46 23.37
CA SER A 1095 22.82 -18.28 24.16
C SER A 1095 22.37 -18.41 25.62
N PHE A 1096 21.14 -18.89 25.85
CA PHE A 1096 20.64 -19.16 27.20
C PHE A 1096 21.49 -20.20 27.94
N ILE A 1097 21.80 -21.33 27.30
CA ILE A 1097 22.62 -22.40 27.89
C ILE A 1097 24.03 -21.87 28.20
N LEU A 1098 24.66 -21.15 27.27
CA LEU A 1098 26.00 -20.60 27.44
C LEU A 1098 26.06 -19.62 28.62
N ILE A 1099 25.17 -18.62 28.62
CA ILE A 1099 25.07 -17.58 29.67
C ILE A 1099 24.81 -18.24 31.03
N PHE A 1100 23.92 -19.23 31.07
CA PHE A 1100 23.64 -19.97 32.29
C PHE A 1100 24.89 -20.70 32.82
N LEU A 1101 25.59 -21.44 31.95
CA LEU A 1101 26.78 -22.20 32.35
C LEU A 1101 27.88 -21.28 32.87
N THR A 1102 28.07 -20.12 32.24
CA THR A 1102 28.98 -19.08 32.71
C THR A 1102 28.58 -18.57 34.10
N PHE A 1103 27.31 -18.22 34.31
CA PHE A 1103 26.79 -17.77 35.60
C PHE A 1103 26.96 -18.82 36.71
N TRP A 1104 26.64 -20.08 36.41
CA TRP A 1104 26.82 -21.19 37.35
C TRP A 1104 28.29 -21.43 37.70
N PHE A 1105 29.20 -21.33 36.73
CA PHE A 1105 30.63 -21.47 36.94
C PHE A 1105 31.17 -20.38 37.89
N PHE A 1106 30.74 -19.13 37.73
CA PHE A 1106 31.11 -18.03 38.63
C PHE A 1106 30.64 -18.29 40.07
N ILE A 1107 29.38 -18.65 40.24
CA ILE A 1107 28.82 -18.95 41.56
C ILE A 1107 29.52 -20.16 42.20
N LYS A 1108 29.76 -21.24 41.44
CA LYS A 1108 30.33 -22.48 41.96
C LYS A 1108 31.82 -22.34 42.32
N SER A 1109 32.57 -21.57 41.56
CA SER A 1109 34.03 -21.45 41.74
C SER A 1109 34.42 -20.63 42.96
N LYS A 1110 33.71 -19.53 43.25
CA LYS A 1110 34.11 -18.57 44.29
C LYS A 1110 33.06 -18.30 45.38
N GLY A 1111 31.83 -18.80 45.23
CA GLY A 1111 30.74 -18.51 46.17
C GLY A 1111 30.37 -17.03 46.25
N ARG A 1112 30.72 -16.25 45.22
CA ARG A 1112 30.43 -14.82 45.08
C ARG A 1112 30.41 -14.44 43.60
N LEU A 1113 29.75 -13.33 43.28
CA LEU A 1113 29.81 -12.72 41.95
C LEU A 1113 30.56 -11.38 42.05
N ASP A 1114 31.70 -11.28 41.38
CA ASP A 1114 32.57 -10.09 41.39
C ASP A 1114 32.24 -9.11 40.24
N ARG A 1115 32.63 -7.83 40.36
CA ARG A 1115 32.44 -6.81 39.31
C ARG A 1115 32.89 -7.24 37.92
N TRP A 1116 34.01 -7.97 37.81
CA TRP A 1116 34.54 -8.40 36.51
C TRP A 1116 33.70 -9.53 35.90
N GLU A 1117 33.25 -10.48 36.73
CA GLU A 1117 32.36 -11.58 36.32
C GLU A 1117 30.97 -11.04 35.94
N ALA A 1118 30.49 -10.05 36.70
CA ALA A 1118 29.29 -9.29 36.40
C ALA A 1118 29.41 -8.53 35.07
N GLY A 1119 30.56 -7.89 34.82
CA GLY A 1119 30.88 -7.26 33.54
C GLY A 1119 30.86 -8.25 32.37
N LEU A 1120 31.39 -9.47 32.55
CA LEU A 1120 31.34 -10.51 31.51
C LEU A 1120 29.89 -10.93 31.21
N LEU A 1121 29.04 -11.09 32.22
CA LEU A 1121 27.63 -11.41 32.02
C LEU A 1121 26.90 -10.33 31.21
N LEU A 1122 27.19 -9.05 31.46
CA LEU A 1122 26.64 -7.93 30.68
C LEU A 1122 27.13 -7.93 29.23
N VAL A 1123 28.40 -8.26 29.00
CA VAL A 1123 28.96 -8.40 27.65
C VAL A 1123 28.30 -9.57 26.91
N LEU A 1124 28.10 -10.71 27.57
CA LEU A 1124 27.40 -11.85 26.98
C LEU A 1124 25.94 -11.52 26.62
N TYR A 1125 25.26 -10.71 27.44
CA TYR A 1125 23.94 -10.20 27.09
C TYR A 1125 23.96 -9.31 25.85
N LEU A 1126 24.95 -8.41 25.76
CA LEU A 1126 25.10 -7.53 24.60
C LEU A 1126 25.40 -8.34 23.32
N ILE A 1127 26.25 -9.37 23.42
CA ILE A 1127 26.53 -10.30 22.32
C ILE A 1127 25.25 -11.00 21.89
N PHE A 1128 24.47 -11.53 22.83
CA PHE A 1128 23.17 -12.13 22.53
C PHE A 1128 22.25 -11.18 21.77
N VAL A 1129 22.09 -9.94 22.24
CA VAL A 1129 21.26 -8.94 21.54
C VAL A 1129 21.79 -8.65 20.14
N ILE A 1130 23.11 -8.54 19.96
CA ILE A 1130 23.72 -8.27 18.65
C ILE A 1130 23.52 -9.47 17.70
N VAL A 1131 23.77 -10.69 18.15
CA VAL A 1131 23.64 -11.91 17.34
C VAL A 1131 22.21 -12.07 16.85
N GLU A 1132 21.22 -11.85 17.71
CA GLU A 1132 19.81 -11.96 17.36
C GLU A 1132 19.32 -10.82 16.44
N PHE A 1133 20.03 -9.69 16.37
CA PHE A 1133 19.67 -8.55 15.50
C PHE A 1133 20.34 -8.59 14.11
N VAL A 1134 21.42 -9.35 13.95
CA VAL A 1134 22.26 -9.43 12.73
C VAL A 1134 21.84 -10.63 11.91
#